data_AF-A0A964VNV3-F1
#
_entry.id   AF-A0A964VNV3-F1
#
_cell.length_a   1.000
_cell.length_b   1.000
_cell.length_c   1.000
_cell.angle_alpha   90.00
_cell.angle_beta   90.00
_cell.angle_gamma   90.00
#
_symmetry.space_group_name_H-M   'P 1'
#
loop_
_entity.id
_entity.type
_entity.pdbx_description
1 polymer ?
#
loop_
_entity_poly.entity_id
_entity_poly.type
_entity_poly.pdbx_seq_one_letter_code
_entity_poly.pdbx_strand_id
1 'polypeptide(L)'
;MAKFDFGTDSIQEGGAKPKKGIEKIASQCILALAFLLPIFFMPAISFPFQFSKALLLSLLVLAAFCIWAIARLKDGQFMIPSSPMLIALSVVVGIFALSGLLSGSVSGALLGQGFEVGTTFSILIASLLAFLVPILFRGKEQIFGSYLAFLASFFLIALFHLLRLVFGPDFLSVGLFTETVSNTIGKWNDLGVFFGVSALLSLVTIEFLKLNRLFRGLIYLSLLISLFFLAIVNFPTVWFVLGLFSLIFLVYLISFSREGVMESTTGENVPPDALPLRRIPVPSLTVLLISVIFILAGNTIGGQISGALNISQIEARPSWQATFEVARQTLIKDPLLGSGPNQFASEWLKYKPDGINNTIFWNTDFSYGVGLIPTFLATTGILGVMAWLAFLLVFLYSGFKAILSNVTDKFSQYLITSSFLVSLFLWIFNIFYIPSITIFTLTFLFTGLFIASLMAEKMSPSKNISFVSDPRSGFISVLLLILLLIGGVTLGYLLVQKYVASVFFQRGVMTFNTQGNLDTAEKQIGRAAAMSPMDIYYRFLTELSLMRINALLSQKPESVSAESVRTEFQNLLGVALGNARQAVALNPLNYENFMNLGRVYEAVTPLNIDGAYESAKASYEQALTLNPRSPAIHLTLARLEVVKKDNAKARESIAKALREKNNYTEAIFLLSQIEAQEGNIKGAIQSVEAAATIAPNDATIFFQLGLLRFNDKDYKGATGALERAVSLNSNYANAKYFLGLSYEKLRKDAEAIKQFTELQTTNPDNKEIGLILANLKAGRDPFTNAAPPVDATPEKRSKLPVEEKETKKAPVAEE
;
A
#
# COMPACT_ATOMS: atom_id res chain seq x y z
N MET A 1 11.58 -32.92 21.31
CA MET A 1 10.22 -33.38 21.01
C MET A 1 9.59 -33.86 22.30
N ALA A 2 8.82 -33.00 22.98
CA ALA A 2 8.04 -33.41 24.13
C ALA A 2 6.83 -34.21 23.62
N LYS A 3 6.63 -35.43 24.12
CA LYS A 3 5.40 -36.19 23.92
C LYS A 3 4.27 -35.38 24.55
N PHE A 4 3.46 -34.74 23.71
CA PHE A 4 2.09 -34.41 24.11
C PHE A 4 1.42 -35.76 24.36
N ASP A 5 0.90 -35.95 25.57
CA ASP A 5 0.15 -37.16 25.91
C ASP A 5 -1.19 -37.09 25.17
N PHE A 6 -1.20 -37.64 23.96
CA PHE A 6 -2.35 -37.68 23.05
C PHE A 6 -3.31 -38.81 23.43
N GLY A 7 -3.58 -39.03 24.72
CA GLY A 7 -4.60 -39.98 25.21
C GLY A 7 -4.70 -41.26 24.37
N THR A 8 -3.59 -41.98 24.21
CA THR A 8 -3.53 -43.18 23.37
C THR A 8 -3.96 -44.39 24.17
N ASP A 9 -5.24 -44.52 24.46
CA ASP A 9 -5.86 -45.80 24.80
C ASP A 9 -7.15 -45.89 23.99
N SER A 10 -7.10 -46.66 22.88
CA SER A 10 -8.20 -47.12 22.00
C SER A 10 -8.22 -46.68 20.51
N ILE A 11 -7.08 -46.41 19.86
CA ILE A 11 -7.04 -46.30 18.38
C ILE A 11 -6.19 -47.41 17.75
N GLN A 12 -6.72 -48.63 17.77
CA GLN A 12 -6.47 -49.61 16.71
C GLN A 12 -7.81 -49.94 16.06
N GLU A 13 -8.08 -49.27 14.93
CA GLU A 13 -8.67 -49.81 13.69
C GLU A 13 -9.23 -48.65 12.83
N GLY A 14 -8.74 -48.53 11.59
CA GLY A 14 -9.33 -47.68 10.54
C GLY A 14 -8.69 -46.31 10.24
N GLY A 15 -7.53 -45.97 10.82
CA GLY A 15 -6.82 -44.72 10.54
C GLY A 15 -5.88 -44.80 9.32
N ALA A 16 -5.99 -43.85 8.39
CA ALA A 16 -5.14 -43.75 7.19
C ALA A 16 -3.64 -43.95 7.51
N LYS A 17 -2.96 -44.81 6.73
CA LYS A 17 -1.53 -45.11 6.86
C LYS A 17 -0.68 -43.83 6.95
N PRO A 18 0.43 -43.83 7.73
CA PRO A 18 1.33 -42.69 7.84
C PRO A 18 1.86 -42.28 6.45
N LYS A 19 1.90 -40.97 6.18
CA LYS A 19 2.39 -40.38 4.92
C LYS A 19 3.79 -40.92 4.58
N LYS A 20 3.88 -41.89 3.67
CA LYS A 20 5.14 -42.36 3.10
C LYS A 20 5.22 -41.86 1.66
N GLY A 21 5.84 -40.69 1.45
CA GLY A 21 6.08 -40.19 0.10
C GLY A 21 6.29 -38.67 -0.01
N ILE A 22 6.27 -38.22 -1.27
CA ILE A 22 6.52 -36.85 -1.74
C ILE A 22 5.53 -35.83 -1.14
N GLU A 23 4.32 -36.26 -0.73
CA GLU A 23 3.31 -35.39 -0.08
C GLU A 23 3.76 -34.78 1.25
N LYS A 24 4.69 -35.42 1.96
CA LYS A 24 5.26 -34.85 3.18
C LYS A 24 5.95 -33.52 2.87
N ILE A 25 6.64 -33.43 1.73
CA ILE A 25 7.32 -32.22 1.25
C ILE A 25 6.29 -31.11 0.98
N ALA A 26 5.18 -31.43 0.28
CA ALA A 26 4.11 -30.45 0.05
C ALA A 26 3.53 -29.90 1.37
N SER A 27 3.30 -30.76 2.37
CA SER A 27 2.83 -30.30 3.67
C SER A 27 3.86 -29.45 4.43
N GLN A 28 5.16 -29.74 4.26
CA GLN A 28 6.23 -28.93 4.83
C GLN A 28 6.34 -27.56 4.16
N CYS A 29 6.08 -27.44 2.86
CA CYS A 29 6.03 -26.14 2.18
C CYS A 29 4.95 -25.22 2.80
N ILE A 30 3.75 -25.74 3.06
CA ILE A 30 2.67 -24.96 3.69
C ILE A 30 2.97 -24.65 5.16
N LEU A 31 3.56 -25.60 5.90
CA LEU A 31 3.99 -25.35 7.28
C LEU A 31 5.07 -24.26 7.34
N ALA A 32 6.04 -24.32 6.43
CA ALA A 32 7.08 -23.31 6.28
C ALA A 32 6.48 -21.94 5.93
N LEU A 33 5.44 -21.89 5.10
CA LEU A 33 4.72 -20.65 4.78
C LEU A 33 4.11 -20.00 6.04
N ALA A 34 3.49 -20.78 6.92
CA ALA A 34 2.91 -20.27 8.18
C ALA A 34 3.94 -19.64 9.13
N PHE A 35 5.19 -20.15 9.11
CA PHE A 35 6.30 -19.62 9.89
C PHE A 35 7.00 -18.45 9.19
N LEU A 36 7.38 -18.61 7.92
CA LEU A 36 8.23 -17.68 7.20
C LEU A 36 7.49 -16.41 6.80
N LEU A 37 6.23 -16.48 6.37
CA LEU A 37 5.56 -15.32 5.77
C LEU A 37 5.54 -14.07 6.67
N PRO A 38 5.28 -14.17 8.00
CA PRO A 38 5.31 -13.00 8.88
C PRO A 38 6.70 -12.39 9.08
N ILE A 39 7.77 -13.18 8.97
CA ILE A 39 9.16 -12.76 9.26
C ILE A 39 10.01 -12.54 8.02
N PHE A 40 9.59 -13.04 6.86
CA PHE A 40 10.39 -13.05 5.66
C PHE A 40 10.46 -11.67 5.00
N PHE A 41 11.69 -11.28 4.67
CA PHE A 41 12.03 -10.15 3.82
C PHE A 41 13.41 -10.41 3.19
N MET A 42 13.71 -9.69 2.11
CA MET A 42 15.06 -9.70 1.52
C MET A 42 15.76 -8.37 1.84
N PRO A 43 16.93 -8.36 2.50
CA PRO A 43 17.59 -7.15 2.99
C PRO A 43 18.30 -6.38 1.86
N ALA A 44 17.55 -5.87 0.89
CA ALA A 44 18.12 -5.03 -0.16
C ALA A 44 17.08 -4.02 -0.70
N ILE A 45 17.51 -2.78 -0.84
CA ILE A 45 16.65 -1.63 -1.22
C ILE A 45 16.10 -1.79 -2.64
N SER A 46 16.78 -2.55 -3.51
CA SER A 46 16.27 -2.90 -4.85
C SER A 46 15.07 -3.85 -4.81
N PHE A 47 14.65 -4.32 -3.64
CA PHE A 47 13.57 -5.30 -3.48
C PHE A 47 12.38 -4.65 -2.77
N PRO A 48 11.27 -4.41 -3.48
CA PRO A 48 10.05 -3.95 -2.84
C PRO A 48 9.60 -4.95 -1.77
N PHE A 49 9.37 -4.45 -0.56
CA PHE A 49 9.19 -5.28 0.63
C PHE A 49 7.98 -6.24 0.50
N GLN A 50 6.81 -5.74 0.10
CA GLN A 50 5.60 -6.55 -0.09
C GLN A 50 5.74 -7.59 -1.21
N PHE A 51 6.55 -7.27 -2.23
CA PHE A 51 6.78 -8.17 -3.36
C PHE A 51 7.45 -9.46 -2.92
N SER A 52 8.46 -9.37 -2.04
CA SER A 52 9.19 -10.56 -1.55
C SER A 52 8.25 -11.58 -0.88
N LYS A 53 7.24 -11.09 -0.15
CA LYS A 53 6.21 -11.90 0.49
C LYS A 53 5.23 -12.51 -0.49
N ALA A 54 4.76 -11.74 -1.48
CA ALA A 54 3.88 -12.25 -2.53
C ALA A 54 4.57 -13.35 -3.37
N LEU A 55 5.87 -13.19 -3.64
CA LEU A 55 6.67 -14.19 -4.32
C LEU A 55 6.85 -15.46 -3.47
N LEU A 56 7.20 -15.31 -2.18
CA LEU A 56 7.33 -16.44 -1.25
C LEU A 56 6.01 -17.24 -1.18
N LEU A 57 4.89 -16.55 -1.00
CA LEU A 57 3.55 -17.13 -1.00
C LEU A 57 3.32 -17.93 -2.28
N SER A 58 3.47 -17.27 -3.43
CA SER A 58 3.13 -17.87 -4.72
C SER A 58 4.00 -19.08 -5.03
N LEU A 59 5.32 -18.98 -4.81
CA LEU A 59 6.24 -20.09 -5.07
C LEU A 59 6.01 -21.27 -4.15
N LEU A 60 5.78 -21.05 -2.84
CA LEU A 60 5.53 -22.17 -1.91
C LEU A 60 4.19 -22.85 -2.17
N VAL A 61 3.14 -22.09 -2.51
CA VAL A 61 1.82 -22.65 -2.85
C VAL A 61 1.88 -23.41 -4.17
N LEU A 62 2.49 -22.85 -5.21
CA LEU A 62 2.64 -23.52 -6.50
C LEU A 62 3.54 -24.75 -6.41
N ALA A 63 4.63 -24.69 -5.65
CA ALA A 63 5.47 -25.85 -5.40
C ALA A 63 4.69 -26.94 -4.65
N ALA A 64 3.97 -26.59 -3.58
CA ALA A 64 3.12 -27.54 -2.85
C ALA A 64 2.06 -28.16 -3.77
N PHE A 65 1.45 -27.37 -4.64
CA PHE A 65 0.49 -27.83 -5.64
C PHE A 65 1.11 -28.80 -6.65
N CYS A 66 2.26 -28.46 -7.24
CA CYS A 66 2.95 -29.29 -8.22
C CYS A 66 3.41 -30.62 -7.59
N ILE A 67 3.97 -30.57 -6.39
CA ILE A 67 4.40 -31.74 -5.61
C ILE A 67 3.19 -32.62 -5.29
N TRP A 68 2.07 -32.01 -4.87
CA TRP A 68 0.82 -32.73 -4.66
C TRP A 68 0.33 -33.39 -5.95
N ALA A 69 0.29 -32.66 -7.06
CA ALA A 69 -0.15 -33.16 -8.36
C ALA A 69 0.69 -34.38 -8.81
N ILE A 70 2.02 -34.30 -8.70
CA ILE A 70 2.93 -35.41 -9.00
C ILE A 70 2.63 -36.63 -8.10
N ALA A 71 2.37 -36.41 -6.81
CA ALA A 71 2.01 -37.49 -5.90
C ALA A 71 0.69 -38.17 -6.31
N ARG A 72 -0.29 -37.39 -6.79
CA ARG A 72 -1.57 -37.95 -7.26
C ARG A 72 -1.43 -38.74 -8.56
N LEU A 73 -0.56 -38.33 -9.49
CA LEU A 73 -0.23 -39.13 -10.68
C LEU A 73 0.35 -40.49 -10.32
N LYS A 74 1.19 -40.54 -9.28
CA LYS A 74 1.80 -41.78 -8.79
C LYS A 74 0.77 -42.69 -8.10
N ASP A 75 -0.10 -42.10 -7.28
CA ASP A 75 -1.04 -42.84 -6.45
C ASP A 75 -2.32 -43.26 -7.21
N GLY A 76 -2.64 -42.61 -8.33
CA GLY A 76 -3.78 -42.96 -9.17
C GLY A 76 -5.16 -42.59 -8.60
N GLN A 77 -5.18 -41.78 -7.53
CA GLN A 77 -6.40 -41.41 -6.81
C GLN A 77 -6.35 -39.95 -6.35
N PHE A 78 -7.47 -39.24 -6.39
CA PHE A 78 -7.64 -37.90 -5.81
C PHE A 78 -8.56 -37.94 -4.60
N MET A 79 -8.16 -37.27 -3.52
CA MET A 79 -9.08 -36.89 -2.45
C MET A 79 -9.51 -35.44 -2.69
N ILE A 80 -10.80 -35.21 -2.87
CA ILE A 80 -11.39 -33.88 -2.99
C ILE A 80 -12.28 -33.61 -1.77
N PRO A 81 -11.97 -32.59 -0.95
CA PRO A 81 -12.87 -32.17 0.12
C PRO A 81 -14.20 -31.70 -0.47
N SER A 82 -15.31 -32.33 -0.08
CA SER A 82 -16.65 -31.91 -0.53
C SER A 82 -17.21 -30.80 0.36
N SER A 83 -16.38 -29.78 0.60
CA SER A 83 -16.74 -28.63 1.44
C SER A 83 -17.48 -27.58 0.60
N PRO A 84 -18.72 -27.20 0.96
CA PRO A 84 -19.44 -26.12 0.30
C PRO A 84 -18.66 -24.79 0.28
N MET A 85 -17.80 -24.56 1.28
CA MET A 85 -16.93 -23.38 1.35
C MET A 85 -15.93 -23.34 0.17
N LEU A 86 -15.32 -24.47 -0.19
CA LEU A 86 -14.37 -24.53 -1.31
C LEU A 86 -15.07 -24.41 -2.67
N ILE A 87 -16.31 -24.88 -2.77
CA ILE A 87 -17.14 -24.69 -3.96
C ILE A 87 -17.46 -23.20 -4.13
N ALA A 88 -17.97 -22.55 -3.09
CA ALA A 88 -18.24 -21.11 -3.11
C ALA A 88 -16.98 -20.29 -3.43
N LEU A 89 -15.83 -20.68 -2.89
CA LEU A 89 -14.56 -20.03 -3.18
C LEU A 89 -14.10 -20.24 -4.63
N SER A 90 -14.33 -21.43 -5.20
CA SER A 90 -14.07 -21.69 -6.62
C SER A 90 -14.93 -20.80 -7.53
N VAL A 91 -16.18 -20.51 -7.13
CA VAL A 91 -17.06 -19.57 -7.86
C VAL A 91 -16.50 -18.15 -7.81
N VAL A 92 -15.98 -17.70 -6.65
CA VAL A 92 -15.29 -16.41 -6.53
C VAL A 92 -14.11 -16.33 -7.52
N VAL A 93 -13.24 -17.33 -7.55
CA VAL A 93 -12.10 -17.38 -8.48
C VAL A 93 -12.58 -17.33 -9.94
N GLY A 94 -13.63 -18.09 -10.28
CA GLY A 94 -14.21 -18.11 -11.62
C GLY A 94 -14.74 -16.74 -12.06
N ILE A 95 -15.41 -16.01 -11.16
CA ILE A 95 -15.92 -14.67 -11.47
C ILE A 95 -14.79 -13.65 -11.58
N PHE A 96 -13.75 -13.73 -10.74
CA PHE A 96 -12.55 -12.90 -10.89
C PHE A 96 -11.84 -13.16 -12.21
N ALA A 97 -11.77 -14.41 -12.66
CA ALA A 97 -11.20 -14.74 -13.97
C ALA A 97 -12.05 -14.20 -15.11
N LEU A 98 -13.37 -14.40 -15.05
CA LEU A 98 -14.31 -13.91 -16.07
C LEU A 98 -14.29 -12.37 -16.17
N SER A 99 -14.39 -11.68 -15.04
CA SER A 99 -14.32 -10.22 -14.97
C SER A 99 -12.96 -9.69 -15.43
N GLY A 100 -11.85 -10.34 -15.05
CA GLY A 100 -10.50 -9.96 -15.50
C GLY A 100 -10.28 -10.12 -17.00
N LEU A 101 -10.77 -11.21 -17.61
CA LEU A 101 -10.66 -11.47 -19.05
C LEU A 101 -11.49 -10.49 -19.90
N LEU A 102 -12.56 -9.94 -19.34
CA LEU A 102 -13.45 -8.98 -20.00
C LEU A 102 -13.16 -7.52 -19.62
N SER A 103 -12.14 -7.27 -18.79
CA SER A 103 -11.77 -5.94 -18.33
C SER A 103 -11.07 -5.10 -19.41
N GLY A 104 -11.06 -3.77 -19.22
CA GLY A 104 -10.35 -2.84 -20.12
C GLY A 104 -8.83 -2.95 -20.08
N SER A 105 -8.26 -3.67 -19.11
CA SER A 105 -6.82 -3.98 -19.03
C SER A 105 -6.63 -5.38 -18.45
N VAL A 106 -6.64 -6.37 -19.35
CA VAL A 106 -6.58 -7.81 -19.00
C VAL A 106 -5.33 -8.16 -18.21
N SER A 107 -4.16 -7.67 -18.63
CA SER A 107 -2.89 -7.94 -17.93
C SER A 107 -2.90 -7.36 -16.51
N GLY A 108 -3.37 -6.11 -16.37
CA GLY A 108 -3.48 -5.44 -15.07
C GLY A 108 -4.48 -6.12 -14.13
N ALA A 109 -5.59 -6.64 -14.66
CA ALA A 109 -6.60 -7.33 -13.86
C ALA A 109 -6.17 -8.74 -13.43
N LEU A 110 -5.57 -9.50 -14.35
CA LEU A 110 -5.19 -10.87 -14.08
C LEU A 110 -3.96 -10.95 -13.16
N LEU A 111 -2.88 -10.24 -13.51
CA LEU A 111 -1.57 -10.37 -12.86
C LEU A 111 -1.10 -9.10 -12.15
N GLY A 112 -1.71 -7.94 -12.41
CA GLY A 112 -1.30 -6.65 -11.83
C GLY A 112 0.18 -6.36 -12.03
N GLN A 113 0.83 -5.85 -10.98
CA GLN A 113 2.28 -5.78 -10.81
C GLN A 113 2.83 -6.99 -10.03
N GLY A 114 1.96 -7.88 -9.56
CA GLY A 114 2.31 -9.21 -9.02
C GLY A 114 2.38 -9.29 -7.50
N PHE A 115 1.95 -8.25 -6.79
CA PHE A 115 1.98 -8.20 -5.32
C PHE A 115 0.68 -7.66 -4.69
N GLU A 116 -0.27 -7.25 -5.52
CA GLU A 116 -1.57 -6.72 -5.11
C GLU A 116 -2.54 -7.85 -4.74
N VAL A 117 -3.21 -7.73 -3.59
CA VAL A 117 -4.17 -8.72 -3.06
C VAL A 117 -5.53 -8.74 -3.78
N GLY A 118 -5.72 -7.85 -4.76
CA GLY A 118 -6.98 -7.67 -5.49
C GLY A 118 -6.97 -8.18 -6.93
N THR A 119 -5.88 -8.83 -7.37
CA THR A 119 -5.75 -9.40 -8.73
C THR A 119 -6.38 -10.79 -8.81
N THR A 120 -6.82 -11.21 -10.00
CA THR A 120 -7.32 -12.60 -10.21
C THR A 120 -6.29 -13.63 -9.75
N PHE A 121 -5.02 -13.40 -10.04
CA PHE A 121 -3.92 -14.27 -9.64
C PHE A 121 -3.76 -14.37 -8.12
N SER A 122 -3.80 -13.25 -7.39
CA SER A 122 -3.71 -13.27 -5.92
C SER A 122 -4.87 -14.05 -5.28
N ILE A 123 -6.10 -13.88 -5.77
CA ILE A 123 -7.27 -14.62 -5.32
C ILE A 123 -7.14 -16.11 -5.66
N LEU A 124 -6.62 -16.46 -6.84
CA LEU A 124 -6.36 -17.84 -7.25
C LEU A 124 -5.33 -18.52 -6.32
N ILE A 125 -4.18 -17.89 -6.07
CA ILE A 125 -3.14 -18.45 -5.19
C ILE A 125 -3.64 -18.61 -3.76
N ALA A 126 -4.34 -17.60 -3.22
CA ALA A 126 -4.87 -17.67 -1.87
C ALA A 126 -5.97 -18.75 -1.75
N SER A 127 -6.84 -18.86 -2.75
CA SER A 127 -7.86 -19.92 -2.79
C SER A 127 -7.25 -21.32 -2.95
N LEU A 128 -6.17 -21.43 -3.73
CA LEU A 128 -5.41 -22.67 -3.87
C LEU A 128 -4.76 -23.07 -2.54
N LEU A 129 -4.26 -22.12 -1.75
CA LEU A 129 -3.79 -22.37 -0.39
C LEU A 129 -4.92 -22.93 0.49
N ALA A 130 -6.09 -22.29 0.51
CA ALA A 130 -7.25 -22.77 1.27
C ALA A 130 -7.73 -24.16 0.83
N PHE A 131 -7.53 -24.53 -0.43
CA PHE A 131 -7.83 -25.86 -0.98
C PHE A 131 -6.77 -26.91 -0.60
N LEU A 132 -5.49 -26.57 -0.65
CA LEU A 132 -4.39 -27.50 -0.36
C LEU A 132 -4.29 -27.85 1.13
N VAL A 133 -4.57 -26.90 2.02
CA VAL A 133 -4.48 -27.13 3.48
C VAL A 133 -5.30 -28.34 3.94
N PRO A 134 -6.63 -28.44 3.69
CA PRO A 134 -7.42 -29.61 4.11
C PRO A 134 -7.00 -30.92 3.43
N ILE A 135 -6.45 -30.85 2.22
CA ILE A 135 -5.96 -32.04 1.49
C ILE A 135 -4.68 -32.58 2.13
N LEU A 136 -3.78 -31.68 2.52
CA LEU A 136 -2.46 -32.02 3.04
C LEU A 136 -2.48 -32.22 4.56
N PHE A 137 -3.31 -31.51 5.32
CA PHE A 137 -3.32 -31.53 6.79
C PHE A 137 -4.47 -32.38 7.32
N ARG A 138 -4.37 -33.69 7.08
CA ARG A 138 -5.42 -34.66 7.43
C ARG A 138 -5.47 -35.02 8.92
N GLY A 139 -4.39 -34.77 9.66
CA GLY A 139 -4.28 -35.09 11.08
C GLY A 139 -4.21 -33.84 11.96
N LYS A 140 -4.68 -34.00 13.21
CA LYS A 140 -4.71 -32.94 14.23
C LYS A 140 -3.30 -32.39 14.51
N GLU A 141 -2.27 -33.23 14.43
CA GLU A 141 -0.87 -32.84 14.61
C GLU A 141 -0.40 -31.79 13.58
N GLN A 142 -0.78 -31.93 12.30
CA GLN A 142 -0.35 -30.96 11.28
C GLN A 142 -1.07 -29.62 11.46
N ILE A 143 -2.36 -29.66 11.78
CA ILE A 143 -3.17 -28.46 12.07
C ILE A 143 -2.56 -27.71 13.26
N PHE A 144 -2.31 -28.40 14.37
CA PHE A 144 -1.68 -27.81 15.55
C PHE A 144 -0.24 -27.38 15.29
N GLY A 145 0.49 -28.10 14.43
CA GLY A 145 1.82 -27.72 13.97
C GLY A 145 1.84 -26.34 13.30
N SER A 146 0.79 -25.97 12.56
CA SER A 146 0.66 -24.62 11.99
C SER A 146 0.46 -23.55 13.06
N TYR A 147 -0.21 -23.86 14.17
CA TYR A 147 -0.34 -22.91 15.28
C TYR A 147 1.00 -22.70 15.98
N LEU A 148 1.80 -23.76 16.14
CA LEU A 148 3.16 -23.64 16.67
C LEU A 148 4.08 -22.86 15.72
N ALA A 149 3.96 -23.07 14.41
CA ALA A 149 4.69 -22.30 13.40
C ALA A 149 4.32 -20.81 13.45
N PHE A 150 3.04 -20.49 13.56
CA PHE A 150 2.55 -19.12 13.76
C PHE A 150 3.04 -18.52 15.09
N LEU A 151 2.98 -19.27 16.18
CA LEU A 151 3.42 -18.79 17.50
C LEU A 151 4.94 -18.53 17.53
N ALA A 152 5.72 -19.36 16.83
CA ALA A 152 7.16 -19.15 16.69
C ALA A 152 7.47 -17.86 15.92
N SER A 153 6.77 -17.60 14.81
CA SER A 153 6.94 -16.35 14.07
C SER A 153 6.47 -15.13 14.87
N PHE A 154 5.38 -15.26 15.63
CA PHE A 154 4.93 -14.26 16.59
C PHE A 154 6.01 -13.86 17.59
N PHE A 155 6.66 -14.82 18.26
CA PHE A 155 7.69 -14.51 19.26
C PHE A 155 8.92 -13.84 18.63
N LEU A 156 9.29 -14.22 17.40
CA LEU A 156 10.37 -13.56 16.68
C LEU A 156 10.05 -12.10 16.36
N ILE A 157 8.82 -11.81 15.93
CA ILE A 157 8.36 -10.44 15.62
C ILE A 157 8.25 -9.61 16.90
N ALA A 158 7.69 -10.19 17.96
CA ALA A 158 7.62 -9.54 19.26
C ALA A 158 9.03 -9.21 19.79
N LEU A 159 9.97 -10.14 19.70
CA LEU A 159 11.35 -9.92 20.09
C LEU A 159 12.01 -8.82 19.24
N PHE A 160 11.82 -8.86 17.91
CA PHE A 160 12.32 -7.82 17.00
C PHE A 160 11.83 -6.43 17.41
N HIS A 161 10.54 -6.27 17.68
CA HIS A 161 9.99 -4.98 18.10
C HIS A 161 10.40 -4.58 19.52
N LEU A 162 10.43 -5.51 20.47
CA LEU A 162 10.89 -5.22 21.84
C LEU A 162 12.34 -4.72 21.84
N LEU A 163 13.21 -5.35 21.06
CA LEU A 163 14.60 -4.91 20.93
C LEU A 163 14.68 -3.51 20.30
N ARG A 164 13.88 -3.21 19.28
CA ARG A 164 13.86 -1.88 18.64
C ARG A 164 13.26 -0.79 19.52
N LEU A 165 12.34 -1.14 20.41
CA LEU A 165 11.85 -0.21 21.44
C LEU A 165 12.94 0.15 22.47
N VAL A 166 13.82 -0.80 22.80
CA VAL A 166 14.91 -0.61 23.79
C VAL A 166 16.13 0.10 23.16
N PHE A 167 16.54 -0.33 21.97
CA PHE A 167 17.78 0.13 21.32
C PHE A 167 17.57 1.21 20.26
N GLY A 168 16.32 1.58 19.96
CA GLY A 168 15.97 2.57 18.95
C GLY A 168 15.76 1.99 17.54
N PRO A 169 15.24 2.79 16.60
CA PRO A 169 14.83 2.34 15.26
C PRO A 169 15.99 1.88 14.37
N ASP A 170 17.20 2.39 14.60
CA ASP A 170 18.41 2.03 13.84
C ASP A 170 18.88 0.59 14.13
N PHE A 171 18.56 0.07 15.31
CA PHE A 171 18.90 -1.31 15.69
C PHE A 171 18.13 -2.30 14.80
N LEU A 172 18.85 -3.23 14.16
CA LEU A 172 18.29 -4.17 13.18
C LEU A 172 17.53 -3.48 12.03
N SER A 173 17.92 -2.26 11.64
CA SER A 173 17.31 -1.57 10.49
C SER A 173 17.59 -2.28 9.16
N VAL A 174 18.76 -2.91 9.02
CA VAL A 174 19.18 -3.68 7.82
C VAL A 174 19.04 -2.88 6.50
N GLY A 175 19.00 -1.54 6.59
CA GLY A 175 18.76 -0.64 5.45
C GLY A 175 17.30 -0.56 4.96
N LEU A 176 16.36 -1.27 5.61
CA LEU A 176 14.95 -1.32 5.23
C LEU A 176 14.00 -0.79 6.32
N PHE A 177 14.31 -1.06 7.59
CA PHE A 177 13.48 -0.71 8.73
C PHE A 177 14.10 0.49 9.47
N THR A 178 14.10 1.64 8.82
CA THR A 178 14.72 2.86 9.37
C THR A 178 13.80 3.64 10.30
N GLU A 179 12.49 3.42 10.23
CA GLU A 179 11.51 4.11 11.06
C GLU A 179 11.02 3.23 12.22
N THR A 180 10.54 3.86 13.29
CA THR A 180 10.00 3.18 14.49
C THR A 180 8.83 2.24 14.16
N VAL A 181 8.10 2.56 13.11
CA VAL A 181 6.88 1.86 12.64
C VAL A 181 7.17 0.77 11.62
N SER A 182 8.36 0.76 11.04
CA SER A 182 8.74 -0.22 10.04
C SER A 182 8.76 -1.61 10.67
N ASN A 183 8.18 -2.59 10.00
CA ASN A 183 8.00 -3.93 10.56
C ASN A 183 8.03 -5.00 9.47
N THR A 184 8.21 -6.27 9.86
CA THR A 184 8.28 -7.38 8.91
C THR A 184 6.92 -7.87 8.43
N ILE A 185 5.78 -7.37 8.92
CA ILE A 185 4.45 -7.86 8.53
C ILE A 185 3.90 -7.08 7.34
N GLY A 186 3.88 -5.75 7.45
CA GLY A 186 3.24 -4.85 6.51
C GLY A 186 3.09 -3.45 7.09
N LYS A 187 1.91 -2.86 6.95
CA LYS A 187 1.61 -1.54 7.47
C LYS A 187 1.55 -1.58 9.00
N TRP A 188 1.58 -0.42 9.63
CA TRP A 188 1.53 -0.33 11.09
C TRP A 188 0.24 -0.94 11.66
N ASN A 189 -0.89 -0.72 11.00
CA ASN A 189 -2.15 -1.33 11.41
C ASN A 189 -2.19 -2.86 11.19
N ASP A 190 -1.49 -3.40 10.18
CA ASP A 190 -1.37 -4.86 9.97
C ASP A 190 -0.68 -5.54 11.15
N LEU A 191 0.31 -4.88 11.76
CA LEU A 191 0.97 -5.37 12.98
C LEU A 191 -0.05 -5.51 14.12
N GLY A 192 -0.93 -4.52 14.27
CA GLY A 192 -2.06 -4.59 15.19
C GLY A 192 -2.99 -5.77 14.92
N VAL A 193 -3.37 -6.00 13.65
CA VAL A 193 -4.21 -7.16 13.28
C VAL A 193 -3.52 -8.48 13.62
N PHE A 194 -2.22 -8.61 13.37
CA PHE A 194 -1.43 -9.80 13.69
C PHE A 194 -1.36 -10.09 15.20
N PHE A 195 -1.10 -9.06 16.01
CA PHE A 195 -1.14 -9.18 17.47
C PHE A 195 -2.56 -9.47 17.98
N GLY A 196 -3.60 -8.96 17.30
CA GLY A 196 -5.00 -9.30 17.58
C GLY A 196 -5.32 -10.77 17.36
N VAL A 197 -4.86 -11.36 16.24
CA VAL A 197 -4.95 -12.82 15.99
C VAL A 197 -4.25 -13.61 17.10
N SER A 198 -3.05 -13.16 17.49
CA SER A 198 -2.25 -13.83 18.52
C SER A 198 -2.91 -13.76 19.90
N ALA A 199 -3.51 -12.62 20.26
CA ALA A 199 -4.30 -12.45 21.47
C ALA A 199 -5.52 -13.39 21.48
N LEU A 200 -6.31 -13.40 20.40
CA LEU A 200 -7.48 -14.27 20.26
C LEU A 200 -7.11 -15.76 20.34
N LEU A 201 -6.07 -16.17 19.62
CA LEU A 201 -5.61 -17.56 19.64
C LEU A 201 -5.08 -17.95 21.03
N SER A 202 -4.33 -17.07 21.69
CA SER A 202 -3.83 -17.30 23.05
C SER A 202 -4.98 -17.43 24.05
N LEU A 203 -5.99 -16.57 23.94
CA LEU A 203 -7.20 -16.60 24.78
C LEU A 203 -7.93 -17.93 24.64
N VAL A 204 -8.27 -18.34 23.42
CA VAL A 204 -8.97 -19.61 23.16
C VAL A 204 -8.14 -20.81 23.65
N THR A 205 -6.82 -20.75 23.49
CA THR A 205 -5.91 -21.81 23.94
C THR A 205 -5.88 -21.98 25.45
N ILE A 206 -5.86 -20.87 26.21
CA ILE A 206 -5.86 -20.89 27.69
C ILE A 206 -7.14 -21.50 28.24
N GLU A 207 -8.28 -21.17 27.64
CA GLU A 207 -9.60 -21.55 28.14
C GLU A 207 -9.97 -23.01 27.79
N PHE A 208 -9.56 -23.51 26.62
CA PHE A 208 -9.87 -24.89 26.20
C PHE A 208 -8.85 -25.93 26.65
N LEU A 209 -7.55 -25.62 26.59
CA LEU A 209 -6.51 -26.64 26.75
C LEU A 209 -5.95 -26.68 28.17
N LYS A 210 -5.90 -27.88 28.73
CA LYS A 210 -5.12 -28.17 29.95
C LYS A 210 -3.64 -28.30 29.58
N LEU A 211 -2.91 -27.19 29.68
CA LEU A 211 -1.48 -27.12 29.35
C LEU A 211 -0.61 -27.38 30.58
N ASN A 212 0.60 -27.90 30.35
CA ASN A 212 1.63 -27.97 31.41
C ASN A 212 2.05 -26.55 31.84
N ARG A 213 2.70 -26.41 33.01
CA ARG A 213 3.06 -25.10 33.58
C ARG A 213 3.87 -24.23 32.62
N LEU A 214 4.81 -24.82 31.88
CA LEU A 214 5.68 -24.09 30.94
C LEU A 214 4.88 -23.57 29.74
N PHE A 215 4.14 -24.43 29.03
CA PHE A 215 3.34 -24.01 27.88
C PHE A 215 2.22 -23.05 28.28
N ARG A 216 1.58 -23.27 29.44
CA ARG A 216 0.61 -22.33 29.98
C ARG A 216 1.23 -20.94 30.18
N GLY A 217 2.41 -20.88 30.81
CA GLY A 217 3.16 -19.63 31.00
C GLY A 217 3.50 -18.94 29.67
N LEU A 218 3.94 -19.70 28.66
CA LEU A 218 4.24 -19.16 27.33
C LEU A 218 3.00 -18.56 26.64
N ILE A 219 1.83 -19.20 26.74
CA ILE A 219 0.61 -18.68 26.12
C ILE A 219 0.09 -17.43 26.85
N TYR A 220 0.19 -17.37 28.19
CA TYR A 220 -0.10 -16.13 28.93
C TYR A 220 0.88 -15.00 28.57
N LEU A 221 2.16 -15.31 28.40
CA LEU A 221 3.16 -14.34 27.94
C LEU A 221 2.82 -13.83 26.54
N SER A 222 2.44 -14.73 25.62
CA SER A 222 1.96 -14.37 24.28
C SER A 222 0.76 -13.43 24.33
N LEU A 223 -0.24 -13.72 25.19
CA LEU A 223 -1.39 -12.84 25.39
C LEU A 223 -0.98 -11.46 25.91
N LEU A 224 -0.11 -11.40 26.93
CA LEU A 224 0.35 -10.14 27.52
C LEU A 224 1.13 -9.30 26.50
N ILE A 225 2.06 -9.91 25.78
CA ILE A 225 2.83 -9.25 24.71
C ILE A 225 1.88 -8.73 23.62
N SER A 226 0.88 -9.52 23.24
CA SER A 226 -0.08 -9.12 22.22
C SER A 226 -0.86 -7.88 22.67
N LEU A 227 -1.41 -7.88 23.89
CA LEU A 227 -2.16 -6.73 24.42
C LEU A 227 -1.28 -5.47 24.56
N PHE A 228 -0.01 -5.65 24.96
CA PHE A 228 0.97 -4.57 25.01
C PHE A 228 1.20 -3.92 23.64
N PHE A 229 1.44 -4.71 22.60
CA PHE A 229 1.63 -4.17 21.26
C PHE A 229 0.35 -3.60 20.66
N LEU A 230 -0.83 -4.16 20.96
CA LEU A 230 -2.11 -3.56 20.55
C LEU A 230 -2.31 -2.15 21.15
N ALA A 231 -1.85 -1.94 22.39
CA ALA A 231 -1.89 -0.63 23.03
C ALA A 231 -0.97 0.38 22.35
N ILE A 232 0.22 -0.06 21.91
CA ILE A 232 1.19 0.77 21.19
C ILE A 232 0.72 1.10 19.77
N VAL A 233 0.20 0.10 19.05
CA VAL A 233 -0.32 0.28 17.68
C VAL A 233 -1.54 1.19 17.70
N ASN A 234 -2.37 1.07 18.74
CA ASN A 234 -3.55 1.89 18.98
C ASN A 234 -4.52 1.95 17.78
N PHE A 235 -4.76 0.81 17.14
CA PHE A 235 -5.72 0.70 16.04
C PHE A 235 -7.13 0.36 16.56
N PRO A 236 -8.09 1.31 16.59
CA PRO A 236 -9.35 1.12 17.30
C PRO A 236 -10.17 -0.08 16.80
N THR A 237 -10.14 -0.34 15.49
CA THR A 237 -10.86 -1.46 14.87
C THR A 237 -10.47 -2.80 15.49
N VAL A 238 -9.20 -3.01 15.86
CA VAL A 238 -8.76 -4.26 16.51
C VAL A 238 -9.36 -4.41 17.90
N TRP A 239 -9.44 -3.32 18.68
CA TRP A 239 -10.05 -3.36 20.00
C TRP A 239 -11.56 -3.65 19.95
N PHE A 240 -12.28 -3.05 19.00
CA PHE A 240 -13.70 -3.37 18.77
C PHE A 240 -13.90 -4.86 18.44
N VAL A 241 -13.15 -5.39 17.48
CA VAL A 241 -13.30 -6.78 17.05
C VAL A 241 -12.85 -7.74 18.15
N LEU A 242 -11.70 -7.51 18.79
CA LEU A 242 -11.20 -8.36 19.88
C LEU A 242 -12.15 -8.36 21.09
N GLY A 243 -12.67 -7.18 21.48
CA GLY A 243 -13.65 -7.05 22.55
C GLY A 243 -14.95 -7.82 22.24
N LEU A 244 -15.47 -7.71 21.01
CA LEU A 244 -16.65 -8.47 20.58
C LEU A 244 -16.42 -9.99 20.66
N PHE A 245 -15.28 -10.47 20.17
CA PHE A 245 -14.94 -11.90 20.24
C PHE A 245 -14.77 -12.36 21.69
N SER A 246 -14.12 -11.56 22.53
CA SER A 246 -13.94 -11.87 23.95
C SER A 246 -15.28 -11.96 24.68
N LEU A 247 -16.24 -11.08 24.36
CA LEU A 247 -17.60 -11.12 24.89
C LEU A 247 -18.35 -12.37 24.43
N ILE A 248 -18.40 -12.63 23.12
CA ILE A 248 -19.09 -13.81 22.57
C ILE A 248 -18.51 -15.09 23.16
N PHE A 249 -17.17 -15.16 23.29
CA PHE A 249 -16.49 -16.32 23.80
C PHE A 249 -16.70 -16.50 25.32
N LEU A 250 -16.70 -15.41 26.10
CA LEU A 250 -17.08 -15.43 27.52
C LEU A 250 -18.49 -15.99 27.72
N VAL A 251 -19.47 -15.50 26.94
CA VAL A 251 -20.87 -15.95 27.00
C VAL A 251 -20.96 -17.43 26.62
N TYR A 252 -20.22 -17.86 25.59
CA TYR A 252 -20.16 -19.27 25.17
C TYR A 252 -19.66 -20.17 26.31
N LEU A 253 -18.54 -19.84 26.95
CA LEU A 253 -17.98 -20.63 28.03
C LEU A 253 -18.93 -20.70 29.24
N ILE A 254 -19.58 -19.60 29.60
CA ILE A 254 -20.55 -19.56 30.72
C ILE A 254 -21.81 -20.40 30.40
N SER A 255 -22.25 -20.41 29.15
CA SER A 255 -23.49 -21.07 28.73
C SER A 255 -23.31 -22.57 28.48
N PHE A 256 -22.17 -22.98 27.94
CA PHE A 256 -21.93 -24.35 27.47
C PHE A 256 -20.91 -25.14 28.30
N SER A 257 -20.12 -24.52 29.19
CA SER A 257 -19.23 -25.31 30.05
C SER A 257 -20.05 -26.02 31.14
N ARG A 258 -20.16 -27.35 30.99
CA ARG A 258 -20.79 -28.25 31.98
C ARG A 258 -19.91 -28.51 33.20
N GLU A 259 -18.67 -27.99 33.23
CA GLU A 259 -17.72 -28.15 34.34
C GLU A 259 -18.04 -27.26 35.58
N GLY A 260 -19.19 -26.57 35.57
CA GLY A 260 -19.60 -25.63 36.62
C GLY A 260 -20.39 -26.22 37.79
N VAL A 261 -20.53 -27.55 37.93
CA VAL A 261 -20.96 -28.14 39.20
C VAL A 261 -19.69 -28.45 39.97
N MET A 262 -19.39 -27.67 41.01
CA MET A 262 -18.30 -28.01 41.92
C MET A 262 -18.57 -29.41 42.50
N GLU A 263 -17.76 -30.41 42.12
CA GLU A 263 -17.62 -31.60 42.95
C GLU A 263 -16.99 -31.14 44.27
N SER A 264 -17.83 -31.04 45.30
CA SER A 264 -17.43 -30.79 46.67
C SER A 264 -16.35 -31.79 47.05
N THR A 265 -15.12 -31.30 47.21
CA THR A 265 -13.95 -32.12 47.58
C THR A 265 -13.91 -32.44 49.08
N THR A 266 -15.04 -32.37 49.75
CA THR A 266 -15.25 -32.78 51.13
C THR A 266 -16.53 -33.60 51.17
N GLY A 267 -16.46 -34.81 51.73
CA GLY A 267 -17.59 -35.71 51.91
C GLY A 267 -18.61 -35.22 52.93
N GLU A 268 -19.14 -34.03 52.72
CA GLU A 268 -20.27 -33.47 53.46
C GLU A 268 -21.43 -33.22 52.50
N ASN A 269 -22.60 -33.69 52.91
CA ASN A 269 -23.86 -33.58 52.18
C ASN A 269 -24.15 -32.12 51.80
N VAL A 270 -23.95 -31.79 50.53
CA VAL A 270 -24.38 -30.51 49.97
C VAL A 270 -25.91 -30.46 50.01
N PRO A 271 -26.54 -29.43 50.62
CA PRO A 271 -27.99 -29.31 50.65
C PRO A 271 -28.57 -29.24 49.23
N PRO A 272 -29.76 -29.82 48.98
CA PRO A 272 -30.36 -29.95 47.65
C PRO A 272 -30.63 -28.60 46.92
N ASP A 273 -30.51 -27.47 47.63
CA ASP A 273 -30.79 -26.12 47.13
C ASP A 273 -29.53 -25.26 46.89
N ALA A 274 -28.32 -25.83 46.98
CA ALA A 274 -27.09 -25.08 46.72
C ALA A 274 -26.91 -24.81 45.21
N LEU A 275 -27.09 -23.54 44.80
CA LEU A 275 -26.83 -23.09 43.43
C LEU A 275 -25.37 -23.40 43.02
N PRO A 276 -25.12 -24.10 41.90
CA PRO A 276 -23.76 -24.38 41.47
C PRO A 276 -23.03 -23.07 41.12
N LEU A 277 -21.96 -22.77 41.87
CA LEU A 277 -21.08 -21.62 41.63
C LEU A 277 -20.37 -21.79 40.27
N ARG A 278 -20.85 -21.10 39.24
CA ARG A 278 -20.24 -21.12 37.91
C ARG A 278 -18.89 -20.38 37.93
N ARG A 279 -17.84 -21.03 37.42
CA ARG A 279 -16.51 -20.43 37.27
C ARG A 279 -16.53 -19.38 36.14
N ILE A 280 -16.14 -18.15 36.46
CA ILE A 280 -16.03 -17.07 35.47
C ILE A 280 -14.72 -17.25 34.68
N PRO A 281 -14.75 -17.26 33.33
CA PRO A 281 -13.55 -17.28 32.49
C PRO A 281 -12.75 -15.96 32.61
N VAL A 282 -11.86 -15.89 33.59
CA VAL A 282 -11.10 -14.68 33.94
C VAL A 282 -10.28 -14.12 32.75
N PRO A 283 -9.56 -14.93 31.94
CA PRO A 283 -8.85 -14.43 30.77
C PRO A 283 -9.79 -13.70 29.79
N SER A 284 -10.93 -14.29 29.46
CA SER A 284 -11.91 -13.71 28.52
C SER A 284 -12.55 -12.43 29.06
N LEU A 285 -12.83 -12.38 30.36
CA LEU A 285 -13.32 -11.16 31.00
C LEU A 285 -12.25 -10.05 31.00
N THR A 286 -10.99 -10.41 31.26
CA THR A 286 -9.87 -9.45 31.30
C THR A 286 -9.64 -8.81 29.94
N VAL A 287 -9.56 -9.61 28.87
CA VAL A 287 -9.39 -9.10 27.50
C VAL A 287 -10.57 -8.21 27.09
N LEU A 288 -11.79 -8.57 27.48
CA LEU A 288 -12.99 -7.75 27.24
C LEU A 288 -12.87 -6.39 27.93
N LEU A 289 -12.55 -6.36 29.23
CA LEU A 289 -12.43 -5.12 30.00
C LEU A 289 -11.32 -4.22 29.43
N ILE A 290 -10.15 -4.78 29.10
CA ILE A 290 -9.07 -4.03 28.46
C ILE A 290 -9.53 -3.46 27.11
N SER A 291 -10.24 -4.25 26.30
CA SER A 291 -10.75 -3.80 25.01
C SER A 291 -11.74 -2.64 25.18
N VAL A 292 -12.64 -2.70 26.15
CA VAL A 292 -13.59 -1.61 26.47
C VAL A 292 -12.85 -0.35 26.89
N ILE A 293 -11.80 -0.47 27.71
CA ILE A 293 -10.96 0.67 28.11
C ILE A 293 -10.34 1.35 26.88
N PHE A 294 -9.74 0.58 25.96
CA PHE A 294 -9.13 1.15 24.75
C PHE A 294 -10.16 1.67 23.73
N ILE A 295 -11.37 1.11 23.69
CA ILE A 295 -12.47 1.65 22.87
C ILE A 295 -12.87 3.05 23.38
N LEU A 296 -12.98 3.24 24.70
CA LEU A 296 -13.44 4.50 25.29
C LEU A 296 -12.32 5.54 25.46
N ALA A 297 -11.12 5.09 25.82
CA ALA A 297 -9.98 5.92 26.20
C ALA A 297 -8.73 5.68 25.32
N GLY A 298 -8.85 5.03 24.17
CA GLY A 298 -7.70 4.75 23.29
C GLY A 298 -7.04 6.01 22.72
N ASN A 299 -7.82 7.06 22.42
CA ASN A 299 -7.26 8.33 21.94
C ASN A 299 -6.42 9.05 23.01
N THR A 300 -6.75 8.89 24.29
CA THR A 300 -5.99 9.50 25.39
C THR A 300 -4.83 8.60 25.82
N ILE A 301 -5.11 7.33 26.15
CA ILE A 301 -4.10 6.38 26.64
C ILE A 301 -3.17 5.97 25.52
N GLY A 302 -3.71 5.43 24.43
CA GLY A 302 -2.93 5.01 23.28
C GLY A 302 -2.23 6.20 22.60
N GLY A 303 -2.89 7.35 22.49
CA GLY A 303 -2.28 8.58 21.97
C GLY A 303 -1.07 9.05 22.81
N GLN A 304 -1.16 8.99 24.15
CA GLN A 304 -0.02 9.28 25.03
C GLN A 304 1.11 8.27 24.88
N ILE A 305 0.80 6.97 24.75
CA ILE A 305 1.81 5.92 24.52
C ILE A 305 2.52 6.15 23.19
N SER A 306 1.77 6.35 22.11
CA SER A 306 2.33 6.61 20.78
C SER A 306 3.15 7.91 20.76
N GLY A 307 2.68 8.96 21.43
CA GLY A 307 3.41 10.22 21.57
C GLY A 307 4.71 10.07 22.36
N ALA A 308 4.70 9.33 23.47
CA ALA A 308 5.89 9.05 24.27
C ALA A 308 6.95 8.23 23.49
N LEU A 309 6.50 7.37 22.58
CA LEU A 309 7.36 6.54 21.72
C LEU A 309 7.70 7.21 20.37
N ASN A 310 7.27 8.46 20.15
CA ASN A 310 7.43 9.19 18.88
C ASN A 310 6.95 8.38 17.66
N ILE A 311 5.78 7.76 17.80
CA ILE A 311 5.10 6.99 16.75
C ILE A 311 4.06 7.89 16.09
N SER A 312 4.31 8.29 14.85
CA SER A 312 3.32 8.99 14.01
C SER A 312 3.08 8.20 12.73
N GLN A 313 1.85 7.74 12.51
CA GLN A 313 1.45 7.03 11.28
C GLN A 313 0.09 7.51 10.84
N ILE A 314 -0.04 7.80 9.55
CA ILE A 314 -1.31 8.16 8.92
C ILE A 314 -1.54 7.16 7.79
N GLU A 315 -2.55 6.31 7.95
CA GLU A 315 -3.03 5.45 6.87
C GLU A 315 -4.34 6.04 6.33
N ALA A 316 -4.27 6.65 5.15
CA ALA A 316 -5.42 7.20 4.47
C ALA A 316 -6.11 6.13 3.62
N ARG A 317 -7.43 6.19 3.56
CA ARG A 317 -8.24 5.35 2.67
C ARG A 317 -9.59 6.03 2.39
N PRO A 318 -10.26 5.65 1.29
CA PRO A 318 -11.61 6.14 1.01
C PRO A 318 -12.59 5.79 2.15
N SER A 319 -13.57 6.67 2.35
CA SER A 319 -14.69 6.40 3.26
C SER A 319 -15.66 5.38 2.65
N TRP A 320 -16.57 4.85 3.47
CA TRP A 320 -17.68 4.01 2.99
C TRP A 320 -18.49 4.70 1.90
N GLN A 321 -18.84 5.98 2.12
CA GLN A 321 -19.60 6.77 1.16
C GLN A 321 -18.85 6.94 -0.17
N ALA A 322 -17.56 7.31 -0.13
CA ALA A 322 -16.76 7.48 -1.33
C ALA A 322 -16.59 6.16 -2.09
N THR A 323 -16.37 5.06 -1.37
CA THR A 323 -16.25 3.72 -1.97
C THR A 323 -17.52 3.30 -2.68
N PHE A 324 -18.68 3.48 -2.05
CA PHE A 324 -19.96 3.10 -2.66
C PHE A 324 -20.40 4.04 -3.77
N GLU A 325 -20.05 5.32 -3.73
CA GLU A 325 -20.32 6.23 -4.84
C GLU A 325 -19.53 5.81 -6.08
N VAL A 326 -18.22 5.53 -5.94
CA VAL A 326 -17.40 5.01 -7.04
C VAL A 326 -17.97 3.69 -7.56
N ALA A 327 -18.30 2.75 -6.66
CA ALA A 327 -18.89 1.48 -7.05
C ALA A 327 -20.22 1.65 -7.78
N ARG A 328 -21.08 2.56 -7.33
CA ARG A 328 -22.36 2.86 -7.97
C ARG A 328 -22.17 3.38 -9.39
N GLN A 329 -21.25 4.33 -9.59
CA GLN A 329 -20.97 4.88 -10.91
C GLN A 329 -20.41 3.81 -11.86
N THR A 330 -19.52 2.95 -11.38
CA THR A 330 -19.01 1.81 -12.18
C THR A 330 -20.13 0.82 -12.54
N LEU A 331 -21.02 0.49 -11.61
CA LEU A 331 -22.10 -0.47 -11.82
C LEU A 331 -23.19 0.03 -12.78
N ILE A 332 -23.36 1.35 -12.94
CA ILE A 332 -24.26 1.90 -13.98
C ILE A 332 -23.76 1.50 -15.38
N LYS A 333 -22.44 1.41 -15.56
CA LYS A 333 -21.82 1.03 -16.83
C LYS A 333 -21.69 -0.48 -16.99
N ASP A 334 -21.15 -1.17 -15.98
CA ASP A 334 -20.91 -2.62 -15.99
C ASP A 334 -21.46 -3.29 -14.73
N PRO A 335 -22.78 -3.57 -14.67
CA PRO A 335 -23.45 -4.02 -13.44
C PRO A 335 -23.04 -5.43 -13.00
N LEU A 336 -22.82 -6.34 -13.94
CA LEU A 336 -22.62 -7.76 -13.61
C LEU A 336 -21.19 -8.07 -13.17
N LEU A 337 -20.20 -7.53 -13.90
CA LEU A 337 -18.79 -7.88 -13.75
C LEU A 337 -17.89 -6.73 -13.30
N GLY A 338 -18.42 -5.50 -13.17
CA GLY A 338 -17.65 -4.33 -12.75
C GLY A 338 -16.53 -3.97 -13.74
N SER A 339 -15.58 -3.16 -13.28
CA SER A 339 -14.47 -2.66 -14.12
C SER A 339 -13.35 -3.67 -14.39
N GLY A 340 -13.35 -4.81 -13.70
CA GLY A 340 -12.26 -5.78 -13.67
C GLY A 340 -11.48 -5.75 -12.35
N PRO A 341 -10.98 -6.90 -11.83
CA PRO A 341 -10.08 -6.95 -10.69
C PRO A 341 -8.92 -5.97 -10.84
N ASN A 342 -8.40 -5.44 -9.72
CA ASN A 342 -7.28 -4.50 -9.70
C ASN A 342 -7.49 -3.18 -10.50
N GLN A 343 -8.72 -2.81 -10.86
CA GLN A 343 -9.03 -1.55 -11.59
C GLN A 343 -9.73 -0.48 -10.74
N PHE A 344 -9.74 -0.61 -9.42
CA PHE A 344 -10.40 0.40 -8.57
C PHE A 344 -9.75 1.78 -8.69
N ALA A 345 -8.42 1.87 -8.83
CA ALA A 345 -7.72 3.15 -9.01
C ALA A 345 -8.23 3.93 -10.23
N SER A 346 -8.44 3.27 -11.37
CA SER A 346 -8.94 3.94 -12.57
C SER A 346 -10.38 4.43 -12.41
N GLU A 347 -11.19 3.73 -11.62
CA GLU A 347 -12.57 4.14 -11.34
C GLU A 347 -12.64 5.24 -10.28
N TRP A 348 -11.73 5.20 -9.29
CA TRP A 348 -11.53 6.26 -8.32
C TRP A 348 -11.19 7.58 -9.03
N LEU A 349 -10.25 7.57 -9.97
CA LEU A 349 -9.84 8.79 -10.69
C LEU A 349 -10.97 9.42 -11.50
N LYS A 350 -11.87 8.60 -12.06
CA LYS A 350 -13.05 9.05 -12.82
C LYS A 350 -14.16 9.56 -11.92
N TYR A 351 -14.40 8.90 -10.79
CA TYR A 351 -15.63 9.06 -9.99
C TYR A 351 -15.41 9.52 -8.55
N LYS A 352 -14.18 9.92 -8.16
CA LYS A 352 -13.91 10.42 -6.79
C LYS A 352 -14.85 11.59 -6.45
N PRO A 353 -15.43 11.63 -5.23
CA PRO A 353 -16.33 12.72 -4.82
C PRO A 353 -15.67 14.11 -4.83
N ASP A 354 -16.45 15.17 -5.03
CA ASP A 354 -15.95 16.55 -5.19
C ASP A 354 -15.16 17.05 -3.98
N GLY A 355 -15.59 16.65 -2.78
CA GLY A 355 -14.94 17.04 -1.53
C GLY A 355 -13.48 16.59 -1.41
N ILE A 356 -13.06 15.55 -2.16
CA ILE A 356 -11.70 15.00 -2.08
C ILE A 356 -10.66 16.02 -2.56
N ASN A 357 -10.98 16.84 -3.56
CA ASN A 357 -10.02 17.83 -4.09
C ASN A 357 -9.66 18.95 -3.10
N ASN A 358 -10.51 19.16 -2.09
CA ASN A 358 -10.27 20.11 -1.00
C ASN A 358 -9.39 19.52 0.12
N THR A 359 -9.10 18.22 0.08
CA THR A 359 -8.24 17.55 1.06
C THR A 359 -6.77 17.54 0.61
N ILE A 360 -5.89 17.06 1.49
CA ILE A 360 -4.48 16.80 1.15
C ILE A 360 -4.29 15.60 0.22
N PHE A 361 -5.31 14.73 0.08
CA PHE A 361 -5.27 13.50 -0.72
C PHE A 361 -5.86 13.68 -2.13
N TRP A 362 -5.94 14.92 -2.63
CA TRP A 362 -6.59 15.25 -3.90
C TRP A 362 -5.92 14.57 -5.11
N ASN A 363 -4.61 14.33 -5.01
CA ASN A 363 -3.75 13.67 -6.00
C ASN A 363 -3.39 12.22 -5.63
N THR A 364 -4.10 11.61 -4.68
CA THR A 364 -3.86 10.22 -4.28
C THR A 364 -4.68 9.26 -5.13
N ASP A 365 -4.00 8.31 -5.76
CA ASP A 365 -4.58 7.26 -6.58
C ASP A 365 -4.92 6.04 -5.72
N PHE A 366 -6.04 6.11 -4.99
CA PHE A 366 -6.45 5.01 -4.12
C PHE A 366 -6.73 3.73 -4.92
N SER A 367 -5.90 2.71 -4.71
CA SER A 367 -6.04 1.39 -5.35
C SER A 367 -7.14 0.51 -4.75
N TYR A 368 -7.68 0.92 -3.60
CA TYR A 368 -8.73 0.21 -2.88
C TYR A 368 -9.68 1.21 -2.23
N GLY A 369 -10.92 0.80 -2.00
CA GLY A 369 -11.90 1.53 -1.21
C GLY A 369 -11.67 1.38 0.29
N VAL A 370 -12.73 1.51 1.08
CA VAL A 370 -12.67 1.43 2.56
C VAL A 370 -12.18 0.08 3.09
N GLY A 371 -12.39 -1.01 2.33
CA GLY A 371 -11.94 -2.36 2.65
C GLY A 371 -11.91 -3.24 1.40
N LEU A 372 -11.28 -4.41 1.50
CA LEU A 372 -11.03 -5.27 0.33
C LEU A 372 -12.34 -5.80 -0.30
N ILE A 373 -13.24 -6.37 0.50
CA ILE A 373 -14.52 -6.91 -0.01
C ILE A 373 -15.45 -5.81 -0.58
N PRO A 374 -15.66 -4.67 0.09
CA PRO A 374 -16.43 -3.56 -0.50
C PRO A 374 -15.85 -3.04 -1.82
N THR A 375 -14.52 -3.04 -1.97
CA THR A 375 -13.85 -2.65 -3.22
C THR A 375 -14.28 -3.55 -4.38
N PHE A 376 -14.49 -4.85 -4.11
CA PHE A 376 -14.88 -5.81 -5.13
C PHE A 376 -16.25 -5.58 -5.75
N LEU A 377 -17.10 -4.74 -5.14
CA LEU A 377 -18.35 -4.29 -5.75
C LEU A 377 -18.10 -3.50 -7.04
N ALA A 378 -17.10 -2.61 -7.03
CA ALA A 378 -16.73 -1.83 -8.20
C ALA A 378 -15.98 -2.69 -9.23
N THR A 379 -15.09 -3.57 -8.78
CA THR A 379 -14.16 -4.30 -9.68
C THR A 379 -14.71 -5.61 -10.23
N THR A 380 -15.62 -6.29 -9.52
CA THR A 380 -16.16 -7.60 -9.94
C THR A 380 -17.68 -7.61 -10.08
N GLY A 381 -18.32 -6.45 -9.90
CA GLY A 381 -19.75 -6.25 -10.09
C GLY A 381 -20.61 -7.00 -9.07
N ILE A 382 -21.91 -7.04 -9.37
CA ILE A 382 -22.91 -7.71 -8.52
C ILE A 382 -22.59 -9.20 -8.38
N LEU A 383 -22.16 -9.88 -9.45
CA LEU A 383 -21.86 -11.31 -9.40
C LEU A 383 -20.72 -11.61 -8.42
N GLY A 384 -19.66 -10.81 -8.46
CA GLY A 384 -18.50 -11.00 -7.57
C GLY A 384 -18.87 -10.81 -6.10
N VAL A 385 -19.65 -9.78 -5.76
CA VAL A 385 -20.10 -9.57 -4.38
C VAL A 385 -21.07 -10.65 -3.94
N MET A 386 -21.99 -11.09 -4.80
CA MET A 386 -22.88 -12.21 -4.48
C MET A 386 -22.11 -13.51 -4.21
N ALA A 387 -21.03 -13.77 -4.95
CA ALA A 387 -20.17 -14.92 -4.69
C ALA A 387 -19.41 -14.81 -3.36
N TRP A 388 -18.89 -13.63 -3.02
CA TRP A 388 -18.28 -13.38 -1.72
C TRP A 388 -19.28 -13.53 -0.56
N LEU A 389 -20.49 -12.99 -0.71
CA LEU A 389 -21.56 -13.14 0.28
C LEU A 389 -21.96 -14.60 0.43
N ALA A 390 -22.12 -15.35 -0.67
CA ALA A 390 -22.41 -16.77 -0.62
C ALA A 390 -21.30 -17.55 0.11
N PHE A 391 -20.04 -17.27 -0.18
CA PHE A 391 -18.90 -17.86 0.53
C PHE A 391 -18.94 -17.54 2.03
N LEU A 392 -19.11 -16.27 2.40
CA LEU A 392 -19.14 -15.84 3.81
C LEU A 392 -20.32 -16.44 4.57
N LEU A 393 -21.51 -16.50 3.96
CA LEU A 393 -22.70 -17.12 4.56
C LEU A 393 -22.48 -18.62 4.80
N VAL A 394 -21.93 -19.34 3.82
CA VAL A 394 -21.60 -20.77 3.96
C VAL A 394 -20.51 -21.00 5.01
N PHE A 395 -19.50 -20.13 5.06
CA PHE A 395 -18.44 -20.16 6.07
C PHE A 395 -19.01 -19.95 7.48
N LEU A 396 -19.81 -18.90 7.69
CA LEU A 396 -20.47 -18.61 8.97
C LEU A 396 -21.39 -19.74 9.40
N TYR A 397 -22.26 -20.21 8.50
CA TYR A 397 -23.16 -21.33 8.78
C TYR A 397 -22.40 -22.58 9.22
N SER A 398 -21.33 -22.93 8.49
CA SER A 398 -20.51 -24.10 8.80
C SER A 398 -19.79 -23.95 10.14
N GLY A 399 -19.28 -22.75 10.45
CA GLY A 399 -18.63 -22.43 11.72
C GLY A 399 -19.55 -22.53 12.93
N PHE A 400 -20.69 -21.84 12.88
CA PHE A 400 -21.67 -21.89 13.98
C PHE A 400 -22.24 -23.29 14.17
N LYS A 401 -22.56 -23.99 13.07
CA LYS A 401 -22.98 -25.40 13.14
C LYS A 401 -21.92 -26.28 13.80
N ALA A 402 -20.63 -26.05 13.50
CA ALA A 402 -19.55 -26.83 14.08
C ALA A 402 -19.35 -26.55 15.58
N ILE A 403 -19.39 -25.29 16.00
CA ILE A 403 -19.27 -24.90 17.42
C ILE A 403 -20.42 -25.44 18.28
N LEU A 404 -21.63 -25.47 17.72
CA LEU A 404 -22.82 -25.96 18.42
C LEU A 404 -22.96 -27.49 18.37
N SER A 405 -22.09 -28.18 17.65
CA SER A 405 -22.10 -29.64 17.58
C SER A 405 -21.41 -30.26 18.81
N ASN A 406 -21.91 -31.41 19.25
CA ASN A 406 -21.32 -32.16 20.36
C ASN A 406 -20.09 -32.95 19.90
N VAL A 407 -18.95 -32.27 19.76
CA VAL A 407 -17.65 -32.93 19.54
C VAL A 407 -17.15 -33.51 20.86
N THR A 408 -16.89 -34.82 20.90
CA THR A 408 -16.48 -35.52 22.14
C THR A 408 -15.04 -35.23 22.54
N ASP A 409 -14.14 -35.07 21.56
CA ASP A 409 -12.74 -34.72 21.80
C ASP A 409 -12.55 -33.21 22.00
N LYS A 410 -12.17 -32.82 23.21
CA LYS A 410 -11.87 -31.42 23.57
C LYS A 410 -10.77 -30.81 22.71
N PHE A 411 -9.78 -31.60 22.29
CA PHE A 411 -8.69 -31.08 21.44
C PHE A 411 -9.19 -30.74 20.04
N SER A 412 -10.06 -31.59 19.48
CA SER A 412 -10.73 -31.28 18.21
C SER A 412 -11.67 -30.10 18.29
N GLN A 413 -12.45 -30.00 19.37
CA GLN A 413 -13.30 -28.84 19.61
C GLN A 413 -12.45 -27.56 19.64
N TYR A 414 -11.31 -27.59 20.34
CA TYR A 414 -10.35 -26.48 20.32
C TYR A 414 -9.87 -26.14 18.90
N LEU A 415 -9.44 -27.12 18.09
CA LEU A 415 -8.95 -26.87 16.73
C LEU A 415 -10.03 -26.26 15.84
N ILE A 416 -11.26 -26.79 15.89
CA ILE A 416 -12.42 -26.29 15.14
C ILE A 416 -12.76 -24.86 15.56
N THR A 417 -12.91 -24.61 16.86
CA THR A 417 -13.30 -23.30 17.39
C THR A 417 -12.21 -22.24 17.14
N SER A 418 -10.94 -22.55 17.45
CA SER A 418 -9.84 -21.60 17.26
C SER A 418 -9.61 -21.23 15.79
N SER A 419 -9.60 -22.22 14.88
CA SER A 419 -9.40 -21.95 13.44
C SER A 419 -10.56 -21.16 12.85
N PHE A 420 -11.80 -21.47 13.23
CA PHE A 420 -12.97 -20.69 12.83
C PHE A 420 -12.91 -19.25 13.35
N LEU A 421 -12.68 -19.05 14.65
CA LEU A 421 -12.67 -17.71 15.24
C LEU A 421 -11.54 -16.84 14.68
N VAL A 422 -10.33 -17.38 14.51
CA VAL A 422 -9.22 -16.65 13.89
C VAL A 422 -9.53 -16.32 12.43
N SER A 423 -10.07 -17.28 11.67
CA SER A 423 -10.48 -17.04 10.28
C SER A 423 -11.57 -15.97 10.19
N LEU A 424 -12.58 -16.01 11.07
CA LEU A 424 -13.65 -15.02 11.11
C LEU A 424 -13.12 -13.63 11.48
N PHE A 425 -12.23 -13.53 12.48
CA PHE A 425 -11.56 -12.30 12.85
C PHE A 425 -10.88 -11.67 11.61
N LEU A 426 -10.13 -12.48 10.86
CA LEU A 426 -9.43 -12.03 9.65
C LEU A 426 -10.38 -11.66 8.51
N TRP A 427 -11.48 -12.39 8.29
CA TRP A 427 -12.50 -12.01 7.29
C TRP A 427 -13.18 -10.69 7.61
N ILE A 428 -13.42 -10.38 8.89
CA ILE A 428 -13.93 -9.06 9.31
C ILE A 428 -12.94 -7.96 8.89
N PHE A 429 -11.62 -8.16 9.07
CA PHE A 429 -10.64 -7.20 8.58
C PHE A 429 -10.61 -7.05 7.06
N ASN A 430 -10.92 -8.09 6.28
CA ASN A 430 -11.05 -7.94 4.82
C ASN A 430 -12.27 -7.10 4.41
N ILE A 431 -13.26 -6.91 5.29
CA ILE A 431 -14.44 -6.07 5.04
C ILE A 431 -14.16 -4.62 5.48
N PHE A 432 -13.59 -4.44 6.67
CA PHE A 432 -13.42 -3.13 7.31
C PHE A 432 -12.02 -2.54 7.14
N TYR A 433 -11.11 -3.20 6.43
CA TYR A 433 -9.71 -2.84 6.24
C TYR A 433 -9.13 -3.44 4.96
N ILE A 434 -7.96 -2.94 4.55
CA ILE A 434 -7.20 -3.42 3.39
C ILE A 434 -5.94 -4.13 3.91
N PRO A 435 -6.01 -5.45 4.14
CA PRO A 435 -4.90 -6.20 4.70
C PRO A 435 -3.70 -6.26 3.74
N SER A 436 -2.49 -6.27 4.31
CA SER A 436 -1.29 -6.68 3.59
C SER A 436 -1.37 -8.13 3.10
N ILE A 437 -0.45 -8.51 2.19
CA ILE A 437 -0.35 -9.89 1.69
C ILE A 437 -0.17 -10.93 2.82
N THR A 438 0.48 -10.55 3.92
CA THR A 438 0.66 -11.41 5.10
C THR A 438 -0.68 -11.73 5.75
N ILE A 439 -1.46 -10.70 6.12
CA ILE A 439 -2.76 -10.84 6.78
C ILE A 439 -3.78 -11.49 5.85
N PHE A 440 -3.76 -11.11 4.57
CA PHE A 440 -4.57 -11.72 3.53
C PHE A 440 -4.29 -13.23 3.40
N THR A 441 -3.02 -13.64 3.35
CA THR A 441 -2.66 -15.06 3.31
C THR A 441 -3.10 -15.82 4.56
N LEU A 442 -2.89 -15.24 5.74
CA LEU A 442 -3.33 -15.86 7.00
C LEU A 442 -4.84 -16.10 7.01
N THR A 443 -5.63 -15.23 6.38
CA THR A 443 -7.09 -15.39 6.25
C THR A 443 -7.43 -16.72 5.56
N PHE A 444 -6.80 -17.00 4.42
CA PHE A 444 -7.02 -18.22 3.66
C PHE A 444 -6.38 -19.46 4.28
N LEU A 445 -5.20 -19.30 4.91
CA LEU A 445 -4.56 -20.36 5.67
C LEU A 445 -5.47 -20.86 6.79
N PHE A 446 -5.98 -19.96 7.63
CA PHE A 446 -6.88 -20.33 8.74
C PHE A 446 -8.25 -20.80 8.26
N THR A 447 -8.76 -20.27 7.14
CA THR A 447 -9.96 -20.85 6.47
C THR A 447 -9.71 -22.31 6.09
N GLY A 448 -8.55 -22.60 5.49
CA GLY A 448 -8.13 -23.96 5.14
C GLY A 448 -7.95 -24.87 6.37
N LEU A 449 -7.35 -24.35 7.45
CA LEU A 449 -7.19 -25.07 8.71
C LEU A 449 -8.54 -25.39 9.36
N PHE A 450 -9.51 -24.48 9.25
CA PHE A 450 -10.87 -24.72 9.70
C PHE A 450 -11.51 -25.87 8.93
N ILE A 451 -11.43 -25.86 7.59
CA ILE A 451 -11.96 -26.96 6.77
C ILE A 451 -11.23 -28.28 7.10
N ALA A 452 -9.90 -28.23 7.31
CA ALA A 452 -9.11 -29.41 7.71
C ALA A 452 -9.58 -29.98 9.06
N SER A 453 -9.89 -29.12 10.03
CA SER A 453 -10.40 -29.53 11.35
C SER A 453 -11.77 -30.19 11.27
N LEU A 454 -12.68 -29.70 10.41
CA LEU A 454 -13.98 -30.34 10.17
C LEU A 454 -13.84 -31.70 9.50
N MET A 455 -12.89 -31.87 8.59
CA MET A 455 -12.61 -33.15 7.94
C MET A 455 -12.00 -34.16 8.90
N ALA A 456 -11.11 -33.73 9.81
CA ALA A 456 -10.52 -34.59 10.82
C ALA A 456 -11.58 -35.23 11.74
N GLU A 457 -12.68 -34.50 12.01
CA GLU A 457 -13.83 -34.99 12.77
C GLU A 457 -14.97 -35.56 11.90
N LYS A 458 -14.72 -35.81 10.61
CA LYS A 458 -15.70 -36.35 9.64
C LYS A 458 -16.99 -35.53 9.51
N MET A 459 -16.98 -34.27 9.94
CA MET A 459 -18.11 -33.35 9.80
C MET A 459 -18.24 -32.80 8.38
N SER A 460 -17.15 -32.82 7.62
CA SER A 460 -17.13 -32.51 6.18
C SER A 460 -16.64 -33.74 5.40
N PRO A 461 -17.45 -34.31 4.48
CA PRO A 461 -17.07 -35.51 3.76
C PRO A 461 -15.96 -35.23 2.74
N SER A 462 -15.11 -36.22 2.51
CA SER A 462 -14.14 -36.25 1.42
C SER A 462 -14.55 -37.29 0.38
N LYS A 463 -14.45 -36.97 -0.90
CA LYS A 463 -14.63 -37.94 -1.99
C LYS A 463 -13.28 -38.42 -2.48
N ASN A 464 -13.10 -39.73 -2.50
CA ASN A 464 -11.93 -40.37 -3.13
C ASN A 464 -12.33 -40.80 -4.54
N ILE A 465 -11.71 -40.17 -5.55
CA ILE A 465 -11.92 -40.48 -6.96
C ILE A 465 -10.70 -41.25 -7.43
N SER A 466 -10.86 -42.55 -7.65
CA SER A 466 -9.86 -43.37 -8.33
C SER A 466 -10.01 -43.19 -9.83
N PHE A 467 -8.90 -42.84 -10.48
CA PHE A 467 -8.86 -42.68 -11.94
C PHE A 467 -8.00 -43.77 -12.60
N VAL A 468 -7.54 -44.76 -11.84
CA VAL A 468 -6.94 -46.00 -12.39
C VAL A 468 -8.01 -47.04 -12.73
N SER A 469 -9.19 -46.93 -12.14
CA SER A 469 -10.25 -47.93 -12.25
C SER A 469 -11.03 -47.90 -13.56
N ASP A 470 -11.13 -46.75 -14.24
CA ASP A 470 -11.77 -46.62 -15.55
C ASP A 470 -10.82 -45.92 -16.52
N PRO A 471 -10.43 -46.55 -17.65
CA PRO A 471 -9.48 -45.98 -18.60
C PRO A 471 -9.89 -44.61 -19.16
N ARG A 472 -11.19 -44.33 -19.35
CA ARG A 472 -11.65 -43.07 -19.96
C ARG A 472 -11.53 -41.91 -18.97
N SER A 473 -12.11 -42.05 -17.78
CA SER A 473 -11.95 -41.04 -16.72
C SER A 473 -10.50 -40.94 -16.23
N GLY A 474 -9.75 -42.04 -16.29
CA GLY A 474 -8.31 -42.10 -16.07
C GLY A 474 -7.52 -41.20 -16.98
N PHE A 475 -7.71 -41.37 -18.29
CA PHE A 475 -7.06 -40.53 -19.29
C PHE A 475 -7.37 -39.03 -19.07
N ILE A 476 -8.63 -38.67 -18.86
CA ILE A 476 -9.05 -37.27 -18.65
C ILE A 476 -8.42 -36.69 -17.38
N SER A 477 -8.43 -37.45 -16.28
CA SER A 477 -7.90 -36.98 -15.00
C SER A 477 -6.38 -36.80 -15.04
N VAL A 478 -5.66 -37.72 -15.68
CA VAL A 478 -4.21 -37.62 -15.90
C VAL A 478 -3.89 -36.42 -16.79
N LEU A 479 -4.61 -36.26 -17.91
CA LEU A 479 -4.43 -35.14 -18.83
C LEU A 479 -4.66 -33.80 -18.11
N LEU A 480 -5.77 -33.67 -17.39
CA LEU A 480 -6.11 -32.46 -16.63
C LEU A 480 -5.02 -32.13 -15.60
N LEU A 481 -4.52 -33.14 -14.89
CA LEU A 481 -3.47 -32.90 -13.91
C LEU A 481 -2.15 -32.49 -14.56
N ILE A 482 -1.76 -33.12 -15.67
CA ILE A 482 -0.57 -32.73 -16.42
C ILE A 482 -0.70 -31.28 -16.90
N LEU A 483 -1.88 -30.88 -17.41
CA LEU A 483 -2.14 -29.49 -17.81
C LEU A 483 -2.06 -28.53 -16.62
N LEU A 484 -2.63 -28.90 -15.47
CA LEU A 484 -2.52 -28.11 -14.24
C LEU A 484 -1.08 -28.00 -13.73
N LEU A 485 -0.29 -29.07 -13.85
CA LEU A 485 1.13 -29.09 -13.47
C LEU A 485 1.94 -28.18 -14.38
N ILE A 486 1.77 -28.29 -15.71
CA ILE A 486 2.40 -27.40 -16.69
C ILE A 486 1.99 -25.94 -16.42
N GLY A 487 0.71 -25.70 -16.17
CA GLY A 487 0.20 -24.37 -15.83
C GLY A 487 0.83 -23.82 -14.55
N GLY A 488 0.93 -24.62 -13.50
CA GLY A 488 1.56 -24.24 -12.24
C GLY A 488 3.05 -23.91 -12.38
N VAL A 489 3.80 -24.72 -13.13
CA VAL A 489 5.22 -24.47 -13.42
C VAL A 489 5.40 -23.23 -14.29
N THR A 490 4.58 -23.07 -15.33
CA THR A 490 4.60 -21.89 -16.22
C THR A 490 4.31 -20.62 -15.43
N LEU A 491 3.29 -20.64 -14.58
CA LEU A 491 2.95 -19.50 -13.72
C LEU A 491 4.08 -19.17 -12.74
N GLY A 492 4.71 -20.18 -12.15
CA GLY A 492 5.90 -20.01 -11.31
C GLY A 492 7.04 -19.33 -12.06
N TYR A 493 7.32 -19.77 -13.30
CA TYR A 493 8.34 -19.16 -14.16
C TYR A 493 8.03 -17.68 -14.46
N LEU A 494 6.80 -17.36 -14.86
CA LEU A 494 6.38 -15.99 -15.18
C LEU A 494 6.51 -15.04 -13.97
N LEU A 495 6.23 -15.53 -12.76
CA LEU A 495 6.39 -14.74 -11.53
C LEU A 495 7.87 -14.47 -11.22
N VAL A 496 8.73 -15.47 -11.36
CA VAL A 496 10.18 -15.30 -11.19
C VAL A 496 10.71 -14.33 -12.25
N GLN A 497 10.29 -14.46 -13.50
CA GLN A 497 10.67 -13.54 -14.58
C GLN A 497 10.25 -12.10 -14.27
N LYS A 498 9.00 -11.89 -13.85
CA LYS A 498 8.46 -10.59 -13.46
C LYS A 498 9.17 -9.99 -12.25
N TYR A 499 9.51 -10.83 -11.28
CA TYR A 499 10.30 -10.43 -10.12
C TYR A 499 11.70 -9.95 -10.51
N VAL A 500 12.41 -10.75 -11.32
CA VAL A 500 13.74 -10.40 -11.80
C VAL A 500 13.70 -9.10 -12.61
N ALA A 501 12.67 -8.90 -13.43
CA ALA A 501 12.44 -7.63 -14.13
C ALA A 501 12.26 -6.45 -13.16
N SER A 502 11.43 -6.59 -12.13
CA SER A 502 11.22 -5.56 -11.11
C SER A 502 12.52 -5.18 -10.38
N VAL A 503 13.36 -6.17 -10.04
CA VAL A 503 14.67 -5.93 -9.44
C VAL A 503 15.60 -5.15 -10.38
N PHE A 504 15.61 -5.47 -11.67
CA PHE A 504 16.37 -4.71 -12.66
C PHE A 504 15.88 -3.27 -12.80
N PHE A 505 14.56 -3.08 -12.83
CA PHE A 505 13.95 -1.75 -12.86
C PHE A 505 14.36 -0.93 -11.63
N GLN A 506 14.17 -1.46 -10.43
CA GLN A 506 14.51 -0.78 -9.18
C GLN A 506 16.01 -0.48 -9.05
N ARG A 507 16.88 -1.38 -9.50
CA ARG A 507 18.32 -1.10 -9.60
C ARG A 507 18.63 0.05 -10.55
N GLY A 508 17.94 0.12 -11.69
CA GLY A 508 18.06 1.21 -12.64
C GLY A 508 17.66 2.55 -12.03
N VAL A 509 16.48 2.60 -11.41
CA VAL A 509 15.96 3.81 -10.73
C VAL A 509 16.89 4.27 -9.61
N MET A 510 17.34 3.36 -8.74
CA MET A 510 18.28 3.71 -7.67
C MET A 510 19.62 4.21 -8.20
N THR A 511 20.17 3.57 -9.25
CA THR A 511 21.44 4.00 -9.86
C THR A 511 21.31 5.43 -10.40
N PHE A 512 20.19 5.73 -11.05
CA PHE A 512 19.88 7.09 -11.49
C PHE A 512 19.78 8.06 -10.31
N ASN A 513 18.97 7.75 -9.30
CA ASN A 513 18.73 8.65 -8.16
C ASN A 513 19.96 8.89 -7.29
N THR A 514 20.89 7.94 -7.21
CA THR A 514 22.08 8.04 -6.33
C THR A 514 23.35 8.51 -7.05
N GLN A 515 23.50 8.17 -8.34
CA GLN A 515 24.74 8.42 -9.09
C GLN A 515 24.53 9.36 -10.29
N GLY A 516 23.28 9.64 -10.69
CA GLY A 516 22.97 10.41 -11.90
C GLY A 516 23.36 9.70 -13.20
N ASN A 517 23.68 8.40 -13.16
CA ASN A 517 24.18 7.66 -14.31
C ASN A 517 23.04 7.17 -15.22
N LEU A 518 22.76 7.96 -16.27
CA LEU A 518 21.70 7.69 -17.25
C LEU A 518 21.92 6.37 -18.04
N ASP A 519 23.15 6.09 -18.49
CA ASP A 519 23.44 4.92 -19.33
C ASP A 519 23.19 3.60 -18.59
N THR A 520 23.62 3.54 -17.33
CA THR A 520 23.41 2.35 -16.50
C THR A 520 21.94 2.18 -16.17
N ALA A 521 21.24 3.26 -15.84
CA ALA A 521 19.81 3.22 -15.56
C ALA A 521 19.02 2.70 -16.77
N GLU A 522 19.27 3.27 -17.96
CA GLU A 522 18.62 2.87 -19.20
C GLU A 522 18.87 1.39 -19.53
N LYS A 523 20.12 0.92 -19.39
CA LYS A 523 20.47 -0.49 -19.61
C LYS A 523 19.74 -1.44 -18.67
N GLN A 524 19.63 -1.10 -17.38
CA GLN A 524 18.95 -1.96 -16.40
C GLN A 524 17.44 -1.95 -16.64
N ILE A 525 16.84 -0.79 -16.90
CA ILE A 525 15.39 -0.67 -17.15
C ILE A 525 15.03 -1.32 -18.50
N GLY A 526 15.86 -1.17 -19.53
CA GLY A 526 15.67 -1.86 -20.81
C GLY A 526 15.70 -3.38 -20.68
N ARG A 527 16.56 -3.93 -19.81
CA ARG A 527 16.54 -5.37 -19.47
C ARG A 527 15.25 -5.77 -18.77
N ALA A 528 14.76 -4.96 -17.84
CA ALA A 528 13.48 -5.20 -17.18
C ALA A 528 12.33 -5.24 -18.20
N ALA A 529 12.27 -4.25 -19.09
CA ALA A 529 11.26 -4.15 -20.15
C ALA A 529 11.31 -5.34 -21.12
N ALA A 530 12.50 -5.82 -21.49
CA ALA A 530 12.64 -7.01 -22.33
C ALA A 530 12.19 -8.32 -21.64
N MET A 531 12.30 -8.40 -20.32
CA MET A 531 11.89 -9.58 -19.54
C MET A 531 10.39 -9.60 -19.24
N SER A 532 9.84 -8.47 -18.79
CA SER A 532 8.43 -8.32 -18.44
C SER A 532 7.99 -6.89 -18.79
N PRO A 533 7.39 -6.67 -19.97
CA PRO A 533 6.95 -5.34 -20.38
C PRO A 533 5.92 -4.77 -19.41
N MET A 534 6.20 -3.57 -18.86
CA MET A 534 5.31 -2.83 -17.96
C MET A 534 5.32 -1.36 -18.36
N ASP A 535 4.14 -0.72 -18.31
CA ASP A 535 3.98 0.68 -18.69
C ASP A 535 4.92 1.61 -17.91
N ILE A 536 5.09 1.38 -16.60
CA ILE A 536 6.00 2.15 -15.75
C ILE A 536 7.46 2.11 -16.21
N TYR A 537 7.93 0.98 -16.77
CA TYR A 537 9.30 0.88 -17.26
C TYR A 537 9.50 1.78 -18.48
N TYR A 538 8.54 1.77 -19.39
CA TYR A 538 8.57 2.62 -20.58
C TYR A 538 8.38 4.10 -20.25
N ARG A 539 7.52 4.45 -19.27
CA ARG A 539 7.43 5.84 -18.76
C ARG A 539 8.79 6.34 -18.28
N PHE A 540 9.49 5.55 -17.46
CA PHE A 540 10.83 5.92 -16.98
C PHE A 540 11.85 6.02 -18.12
N LEU A 541 11.85 5.09 -19.08
CA LEU A 541 12.73 5.18 -20.26
C LEU A 541 12.46 6.45 -21.07
N THR A 542 11.19 6.85 -21.23
CA THR A 542 10.83 8.13 -21.85
C THR A 542 11.44 9.31 -21.10
N GLU A 543 11.36 9.34 -19.76
CA GLU A 543 11.96 10.42 -18.96
C GLU A 543 13.49 10.47 -19.11
N LEU A 544 14.16 9.31 -19.16
CA LEU A 544 15.60 9.25 -19.44
C LEU A 544 15.92 9.84 -20.82
N SER A 545 15.12 9.53 -21.84
CA SER A 545 15.28 10.10 -23.19
C SER A 545 15.07 11.62 -23.21
N LEU A 546 14.05 12.14 -22.50
CA LEU A 546 13.80 13.58 -22.39
C LEU A 546 14.95 14.31 -21.68
N MET A 547 15.53 13.72 -20.64
CA MET A 547 16.72 14.26 -19.99
C MET A 547 17.93 14.31 -20.92
N ARG A 548 18.16 13.27 -21.75
CA ARG A 548 19.21 13.29 -22.78
C ARG A 548 18.97 14.36 -23.83
N ILE A 549 17.73 14.55 -24.27
CA ILE A 549 17.36 15.62 -25.20
C ILE A 549 17.71 16.99 -24.60
N ASN A 550 17.32 17.23 -23.34
CA ASN A 550 17.64 18.49 -22.66
C ASN A 550 19.16 18.69 -22.49
N ALA A 551 19.90 17.63 -22.17
CA ALA A 551 21.36 17.67 -22.07
C ALA A 551 22.01 17.98 -23.42
N LEU A 552 21.54 17.38 -24.51
CA LEU A 552 22.00 17.62 -25.88
C LEU A 552 21.76 19.08 -26.30
N LEU A 553 20.56 19.60 -26.05
CA LEU A 553 20.19 20.98 -26.38
C LEU A 553 20.91 22.04 -25.53
N SER A 554 21.47 21.63 -24.38
CA SER A 554 22.23 22.51 -23.49
C SER A 554 23.74 22.57 -23.81
N GLN A 555 24.23 21.77 -24.77
CA GLN A 555 25.65 21.77 -25.15
C GLN A 555 26.04 23.05 -25.90
N LYS A 556 27.27 23.53 -25.68
CA LYS A 556 27.77 24.74 -26.34
C LYS A 556 28.02 24.47 -27.84
N PRO A 557 27.61 25.38 -28.75
CA PRO A 557 27.71 25.21 -30.20
C PRO A 557 29.12 24.92 -30.74
N GLU A 558 30.17 25.30 -30.01
CA GLU A 558 31.58 25.15 -30.42
C GLU A 558 32.10 23.70 -30.38
N SER A 559 31.34 22.76 -29.80
CA SER A 559 31.81 21.39 -29.52
C SER A 559 31.24 20.29 -30.43
N VAL A 560 30.15 20.55 -31.17
CA VAL A 560 29.44 19.54 -31.98
C VAL A 560 28.84 20.19 -33.23
N SER A 561 28.89 19.50 -34.39
CA SER A 561 28.27 20.01 -35.61
C SER A 561 26.74 20.02 -35.51
N ALA A 562 26.11 21.05 -36.10
CA ALA A 562 24.64 21.21 -36.06
C ALA A 562 23.89 20.01 -36.66
N GLU A 563 24.46 19.36 -37.69
CA GLU A 563 23.87 18.16 -38.29
C GLU A 563 23.93 16.97 -37.33
N SER A 564 25.04 16.78 -36.61
CA SER A 564 25.16 15.70 -35.62
C SER A 564 24.17 15.89 -34.47
N VAL A 565 23.97 17.11 -34.00
CA VAL A 565 22.97 17.43 -32.96
C VAL A 565 21.56 17.14 -33.48
N ARG A 566 21.27 17.51 -34.73
CA ARG A 566 19.96 17.24 -35.35
C ARG A 566 19.68 15.74 -35.47
N THR A 567 20.63 14.96 -35.98
CA THR A 567 20.47 13.50 -36.12
C THR A 567 20.26 12.84 -34.76
N GLU A 568 21.07 13.21 -33.76
CA GLU A 568 20.96 12.64 -32.42
C GLU A 568 19.63 13.03 -31.75
N PHE A 569 19.21 14.28 -31.89
CA PHE A 569 17.91 14.74 -31.41
C PHE A 569 16.75 13.97 -32.04
N GLN A 570 16.77 13.74 -33.36
CA GLN A 570 15.75 12.98 -34.06
C GLN A 570 15.70 11.52 -33.58
N ASN A 571 16.85 10.90 -33.36
CA ASN A 571 16.94 9.55 -32.82
C ASN A 571 16.35 9.47 -31.39
N LEU A 572 16.81 10.34 -30.49
CA LEU A 572 16.32 10.39 -29.11
C LEU A 572 14.82 10.67 -29.03
N LEU A 573 14.30 11.57 -29.87
CA LEU A 573 12.87 11.85 -29.96
C LEU A 573 12.09 10.62 -30.45
N GLY A 574 12.61 9.90 -31.44
CA GLY A 574 12.02 8.64 -31.92
C GLY A 574 11.95 7.59 -30.82
N VAL A 575 13.02 7.42 -30.04
CA VAL A 575 13.05 6.53 -28.88
C VAL A 575 12.05 6.95 -27.81
N ALA A 576 12.02 8.24 -27.46
CA ALA A 576 11.08 8.78 -26.47
C ALA A 576 9.61 8.54 -26.88
N LEU A 577 9.26 8.82 -28.14
CA LEU A 577 7.91 8.58 -28.67
C LEU A 577 7.57 7.09 -28.71
N GLY A 578 8.52 6.24 -29.09
CA GLY A 578 8.35 4.79 -29.10
C GLY A 578 8.05 4.24 -27.70
N ASN A 579 8.83 4.66 -26.70
CA ASN A 579 8.63 4.28 -25.31
C ASN A 579 7.29 4.81 -24.77
N ALA A 580 6.98 6.09 -24.96
CA ALA A 580 5.73 6.67 -24.46
C ALA A 580 4.48 6.01 -25.07
N ARG A 581 4.50 5.72 -26.38
CA ARG A 581 3.41 4.98 -27.05
C ARG A 581 3.30 3.55 -26.53
N GLN A 582 4.42 2.89 -26.26
CA GLN A 582 4.41 1.55 -25.68
C GLN A 582 3.84 1.54 -24.26
N ALA A 583 4.13 2.57 -23.46
CA ALA A 583 3.51 2.73 -22.14
C ALA A 583 1.98 2.83 -22.24
N VAL A 584 1.47 3.66 -23.16
CA VAL A 584 0.02 3.78 -23.44
C VAL A 584 -0.57 2.45 -23.92
N ALA A 585 0.11 1.73 -24.82
CA ALA A 585 -0.37 0.46 -25.36
C ALA A 585 -0.46 -0.64 -24.28
N LEU A 586 0.46 -0.65 -23.31
CA LEU A 586 0.46 -1.63 -22.22
C LEU A 586 -0.63 -1.35 -21.19
N ASN A 587 -0.96 -0.09 -20.93
CA ASN A 587 -2.01 0.27 -20.01
C ASN A 587 -2.73 1.57 -20.43
N PRO A 588 -3.80 1.47 -21.25
CA PRO A 588 -4.54 2.62 -21.74
C PRO A 588 -5.49 3.23 -20.69
N LEU A 589 -5.61 2.63 -19.51
CA LEU A 589 -6.45 3.14 -18.42
C LEU A 589 -5.68 4.04 -17.45
N ASN A 590 -4.35 4.11 -17.58
CA ASN A 590 -3.50 4.90 -16.71
C ASN A 590 -3.20 6.27 -17.34
N TYR A 591 -3.74 7.34 -16.74
CA TYR A 591 -3.61 8.70 -17.25
C TYR A 591 -2.14 9.18 -17.30
N GLU A 592 -1.27 8.66 -16.43
CA GLU A 592 0.16 9.00 -16.41
C GLU A 592 0.87 8.59 -17.72
N ASN A 593 0.39 7.57 -18.42
CA ASN A 593 0.94 7.18 -19.72
C ASN A 593 0.66 8.23 -20.78
N PHE A 594 -0.54 8.82 -20.77
CA PHE A 594 -0.91 9.91 -21.65
C PHE A 594 -0.23 11.23 -21.26
N MET A 595 -0.04 11.49 -19.97
CA MET A 595 0.77 12.62 -19.50
C MET A 595 2.22 12.50 -20.00
N ASN A 596 2.83 11.32 -19.86
CA ASN A 596 4.19 11.06 -20.35
C ASN A 596 4.29 11.24 -21.88
N LEU A 597 3.32 10.74 -22.66
CA LEU A 597 3.27 10.95 -24.11
C LEU A 597 3.08 12.42 -24.49
N GLY A 598 2.19 13.14 -23.80
CA GLY A 598 1.98 14.58 -24.01
C GLY A 598 3.25 15.40 -23.76
N ARG A 599 4.02 15.06 -22.71
CA ARG A 599 5.31 15.73 -22.41
C ARG A 599 6.31 15.59 -23.53
N VAL A 600 6.36 14.44 -24.21
CA VAL A 600 7.28 14.24 -25.36
C VAL A 600 6.92 15.17 -26.51
N TYR A 601 5.63 15.30 -26.83
CA TYR A 601 5.18 16.23 -27.87
C TYR A 601 5.32 17.71 -27.45
N GLU A 602 5.09 18.03 -26.18
CA GLU A 602 5.28 19.37 -25.63
C GLU A 602 6.74 19.81 -25.76
N ALA A 603 7.70 18.93 -25.42
CA ALA A 603 9.13 19.23 -25.47
C ALA A 603 9.62 19.73 -26.85
N VAL A 604 8.93 19.34 -27.92
CA VAL A 604 9.28 19.72 -29.30
C VAL A 604 8.36 20.79 -29.89
N THR A 605 7.34 21.21 -29.15
CA THR A 605 6.40 22.26 -29.59
C THR A 605 7.09 23.61 -29.85
N PRO A 606 8.06 24.08 -29.04
CA PRO A 606 8.79 25.32 -29.32
C PRO A 606 9.56 25.32 -30.64
N LEU A 607 9.84 24.13 -31.21
CA LEU A 607 10.55 23.96 -32.47
C LEU A 607 9.63 24.09 -33.70
N ASN A 608 8.33 24.32 -33.50
CA ASN A 608 7.31 24.41 -34.56
C ASN A 608 7.25 23.17 -35.47
N ILE A 609 7.43 21.97 -34.90
CA ILE A 609 7.20 20.71 -35.63
C ILE A 609 5.70 20.57 -35.90
N ASP A 610 5.34 20.31 -37.16
CA ASP A 610 3.95 20.12 -37.59
C ASP A 610 3.24 19.05 -36.74
N GLY A 611 2.07 19.42 -36.20
CA GLY A 611 1.22 18.52 -35.41
C GLY A 611 1.68 18.23 -33.98
N ALA A 612 2.85 18.70 -33.53
CA ALA A 612 3.35 18.43 -32.18
C ALA A 612 2.43 19.00 -31.09
N TYR A 613 2.03 20.26 -31.23
CA TYR A 613 1.09 20.91 -30.30
C TYR A 613 -0.25 20.17 -30.20
N GLU A 614 -0.86 19.84 -31.34
CA GLU A 614 -2.14 19.11 -31.37
C GLU A 614 -2.01 17.72 -30.74
N SER A 615 -0.88 17.04 -30.96
CA SER A 615 -0.60 15.72 -30.37
C SER A 615 -0.38 15.80 -28.85
N ALA A 616 0.31 16.84 -28.37
CA ALA A 616 0.47 17.11 -26.94
C ALA A 616 -0.88 17.37 -26.28
N LYS A 617 -1.67 18.28 -26.87
CA LYS A 617 -3.01 18.62 -26.40
C LYS A 617 -3.94 17.42 -26.36
N ALA A 618 -4.02 16.66 -27.45
CA ALA A 618 -4.83 15.45 -27.51
C ALA A 618 -4.42 14.42 -26.45
N SER A 619 -3.12 14.25 -26.19
CA SER A 619 -2.63 13.34 -25.15
C SER A 619 -3.06 13.81 -23.76
N TYR A 620 -2.92 15.10 -23.44
CA TYR A 620 -3.37 15.65 -22.16
C TYR A 620 -4.89 15.65 -22.00
N GLU A 621 -5.65 15.83 -23.07
CA GLU A 621 -7.11 15.68 -23.07
C GLU A 621 -7.51 14.22 -22.81
N GLN A 622 -6.81 13.24 -23.38
CA GLN A 622 -7.03 11.82 -23.02
C GLN A 622 -6.70 11.56 -21.55
N ALA A 623 -5.60 12.10 -21.02
CA ALA A 623 -5.30 12.01 -19.58
C ALA A 623 -6.44 12.61 -18.74
N LEU A 624 -7.00 13.74 -19.16
CA LEU A 624 -8.14 14.38 -18.50
C LEU A 624 -9.41 13.51 -18.56
N THR A 625 -9.66 12.77 -19.65
CA THR A 625 -10.82 11.84 -19.68
C THR A 625 -10.73 10.72 -18.64
N LEU A 626 -9.51 10.33 -18.28
CA LEU A 626 -9.24 9.27 -17.30
C LEU A 626 -9.19 9.81 -15.86
N ASN A 627 -8.82 11.08 -15.69
CA ASN A 627 -8.78 11.77 -14.40
C ASN A 627 -9.40 13.18 -14.53
N PRO A 628 -10.74 13.27 -14.74
CA PRO A 628 -11.44 14.50 -15.09
C PRO A 628 -11.41 15.56 -13.99
N ARG A 629 -11.18 15.13 -12.75
CA ARG A 629 -11.14 15.99 -11.56
C ARG A 629 -9.72 16.32 -11.13
N SER A 630 -8.76 16.33 -12.07
CA SER A 630 -7.36 16.64 -11.80
C SER A 630 -7.06 18.12 -12.07
N PRO A 631 -6.83 18.95 -11.04
CA PRO A 631 -6.36 20.32 -11.26
C PRO A 631 -4.97 20.36 -11.91
N ALA A 632 -4.15 19.32 -11.72
CA ALA A 632 -2.82 19.22 -12.32
C ALA A 632 -2.84 19.05 -13.84
N ILE A 633 -3.80 18.28 -14.38
CA ILE A 633 -3.92 18.09 -15.84
C ILE A 633 -4.41 19.39 -16.50
N HIS A 634 -5.39 20.07 -15.90
CA HIS A 634 -5.82 21.40 -16.35
C HIS A 634 -4.68 22.43 -16.34
N LEU A 635 -3.84 22.42 -15.30
CA LEU A 635 -2.64 23.26 -15.26
C LEU A 635 -1.63 22.90 -16.35
N THR A 636 -1.47 21.62 -16.67
CA THR A 636 -0.58 21.17 -17.74
C THR A 636 -1.06 21.65 -19.09
N LEU A 637 -2.37 21.57 -19.37
CA LEU A 637 -2.98 22.18 -20.55
C LEU A 637 -2.77 23.70 -20.58
N ALA A 638 -2.90 24.39 -19.45
CA ALA A 638 -2.62 25.82 -19.39
C ALA A 638 -1.16 26.16 -19.75
N ARG A 639 -0.20 25.37 -19.26
CA ARG A 639 1.24 25.55 -19.60
C ARG A 639 1.49 25.34 -21.09
N LEU A 640 0.85 24.35 -21.70
CA LEU A 640 0.94 24.10 -23.13
C LEU A 640 0.43 25.31 -23.94
N GLU A 641 -0.68 25.92 -23.53
CA GLU A 641 -1.21 27.13 -24.17
C GLU A 641 -0.28 28.36 -23.98
N VAL A 642 0.38 28.47 -22.82
CA VAL A 642 1.43 29.49 -22.59
C VAL A 642 2.63 29.29 -23.53
N VAL A 643 3.08 28.05 -23.75
CA VAL A 643 4.13 27.75 -24.73
C VAL A 643 3.70 28.20 -26.14
N LYS A 644 2.41 28.06 -26.45
CA LYS A 644 1.83 28.54 -27.72
C LYS A 644 1.57 30.06 -27.75
N LYS A 645 1.83 30.76 -26.64
CA LYS A 645 1.55 32.19 -26.41
C LYS A 645 0.05 32.55 -26.48
N ASP A 646 -0.83 31.59 -26.24
CA ASP A 646 -2.28 31.80 -26.14
C ASP A 646 -2.68 31.95 -24.67
N ASN A 647 -2.39 33.12 -24.11
CA ASN A 647 -2.66 33.42 -22.70
C ASN A 647 -4.17 33.39 -22.37
N ALA A 648 -5.04 33.62 -23.35
CA ALA A 648 -6.50 33.57 -23.16
C ALA A 648 -6.95 32.13 -22.86
N LYS A 649 -6.53 31.16 -23.67
CA LYS A 649 -6.81 29.74 -23.39
C LYS A 649 -6.09 29.21 -22.16
N ALA A 650 -4.88 29.72 -21.89
CA ALA A 650 -4.18 29.40 -20.66
C ALA A 650 -5.01 29.81 -19.42
N ARG A 651 -5.56 31.03 -19.40
CA ARG A 651 -6.45 31.52 -18.34
C ARG A 651 -7.72 30.67 -18.20
N GLU A 652 -8.33 30.24 -19.31
CA GLU A 652 -9.49 29.34 -19.26
C GLU A 652 -9.15 28.00 -18.58
N SER A 653 -8.00 27.41 -18.94
CA SER A 653 -7.51 26.16 -18.35
C SER A 653 -7.13 26.32 -16.89
N ILE A 654 -6.53 27.45 -16.50
CA ILE A 654 -6.29 27.79 -15.10
C ILE A 654 -7.61 27.93 -14.33
N ALA A 655 -8.62 28.59 -14.89
CA ALA A 655 -9.94 28.69 -14.27
C ALA A 655 -10.61 27.32 -14.10
N LYS A 656 -10.36 26.35 -14.99
CA LYS A 656 -10.76 24.94 -14.79
C LYS A 656 -10.00 24.31 -13.63
N ALA A 657 -8.67 24.45 -13.57
CA ALA A 657 -7.86 23.94 -12.47
C ALA A 657 -8.32 24.48 -11.09
N LEU A 658 -8.61 25.78 -11.02
CA LEU A 658 -9.08 26.44 -9.79
C LEU A 658 -10.53 26.10 -9.44
N ARG A 659 -11.36 25.69 -10.40
CA ARG A 659 -12.68 25.13 -10.11
C ARG A 659 -12.58 23.76 -9.45
N GLU A 660 -11.68 22.91 -9.94
CA GLU A 660 -11.42 21.60 -9.35
C GLU A 660 -10.79 21.72 -7.96
N LYS A 661 -9.91 22.71 -7.77
CA LYS A 661 -9.24 23.00 -6.49
C LYS A 661 -8.95 24.48 -6.35
N ASN A 662 -9.78 25.17 -5.57
CA ASN A 662 -9.72 26.64 -5.41
C ASN A 662 -8.41 27.17 -4.81
N ASN A 663 -7.70 26.32 -4.06
CA ASN A 663 -6.44 26.62 -3.41
C ASN A 663 -5.24 25.96 -4.11
N TYR A 664 -5.34 25.69 -5.41
CA TYR A 664 -4.25 25.08 -6.16
C TYR A 664 -3.16 26.10 -6.49
N THR A 665 -2.19 26.22 -5.58
CA THR A 665 -1.15 27.23 -5.58
C THR A 665 -0.42 27.34 -6.93
N GLU A 666 -0.10 26.22 -7.58
CA GLU A 666 0.62 26.22 -8.85
C GLU A 666 -0.18 26.85 -10.00
N ALA A 667 -1.51 26.76 -9.97
CA ALA A 667 -2.37 27.41 -10.97
C ALA A 667 -2.52 28.91 -10.72
N ILE A 668 -2.62 29.33 -9.46
CA ILE A 668 -2.63 30.74 -9.05
C ILE A 668 -1.31 31.39 -9.48
N PHE A 669 -0.19 30.69 -9.29
CA PHE A 669 1.12 31.19 -9.69
C PHE A 669 1.23 31.37 -11.19
N LEU A 670 0.79 30.39 -11.99
CA LEU A 670 0.80 30.54 -13.44
C LEU A 670 -0.07 31.73 -13.88
N LEU A 671 -1.23 31.94 -13.26
CA LEU A 671 -2.08 33.11 -13.53
C LEU A 671 -1.36 34.42 -13.24
N SER A 672 -0.73 34.53 -12.06
CA SER A 672 0.02 35.72 -11.66
C SER A 672 1.20 36.01 -12.60
N GLN A 673 1.85 34.97 -13.12
CA GLN A 673 2.95 35.12 -14.08
C GLN A 673 2.45 35.64 -15.42
N ILE A 674 1.33 35.10 -15.92
CA ILE A 674 0.70 35.60 -17.15
C ILE A 674 0.29 37.07 -16.98
N GLU A 675 -0.33 37.41 -15.85
CA GLU A 675 -0.73 38.79 -15.53
C GLU A 675 0.46 39.75 -15.44
N ALA A 676 1.54 39.33 -14.80
CA ALA A 676 2.75 40.12 -14.69
C ALA A 676 3.45 40.31 -16.05
N GLN A 677 3.51 39.26 -16.89
CA GLN A 677 4.07 39.33 -18.24
C GLN A 677 3.27 40.29 -19.14
N GLU A 678 1.96 40.39 -18.94
CA GLU A 678 1.07 41.33 -19.64
C GLU A 678 1.09 42.74 -19.02
N GLY A 679 1.89 42.98 -17.97
CA GLY A 679 1.99 44.27 -17.29
C GLY A 679 0.86 44.56 -16.30
N ASN A 680 -0.07 43.62 -16.08
CA ASN A 680 -1.17 43.75 -15.11
C ASN A 680 -0.72 43.30 -13.70
N ILE A 681 0.27 43.98 -13.14
CA ILE A 681 0.82 43.68 -11.80
C ILE A 681 -0.26 43.78 -10.71
N LYS A 682 -1.19 44.73 -10.82
CA LYS A 682 -2.30 44.88 -9.88
C LYS A 682 -3.26 43.68 -9.90
N GLY A 683 -3.58 43.14 -11.08
CA GLY A 683 -4.35 41.90 -11.21
C GLY A 683 -3.61 40.72 -10.59
N ALA A 684 -2.31 40.59 -10.86
CA ALA A 684 -1.47 39.56 -10.25
C ALA A 684 -1.49 39.61 -8.72
N ILE A 685 -1.40 40.81 -8.14
CA ILE A 685 -1.50 41.03 -6.69
C ILE A 685 -2.87 40.57 -6.18
N GLN A 686 -3.98 40.98 -6.79
CA GLN A 686 -5.33 40.59 -6.36
C GLN A 686 -5.53 39.07 -6.39
N SER A 687 -5.07 38.40 -7.45
CA SER A 687 -5.13 36.95 -7.60
C SER A 687 -4.41 36.23 -6.45
N VAL A 688 -3.21 36.70 -6.09
CA VAL A 688 -2.40 36.10 -5.02
C VAL A 688 -2.90 36.50 -3.61
N GLU A 689 -3.50 37.68 -3.44
CA GLU A 689 -4.16 38.07 -2.18
C GLU A 689 -5.37 37.18 -1.87
N ALA A 690 -6.19 36.88 -2.89
CA ALA A 690 -7.29 35.93 -2.74
C ALA A 690 -6.75 34.55 -2.32
N ALA A 691 -5.66 34.10 -2.95
CA ALA A 691 -5.00 32.85 -2.57
C ALA A 691 -4.47 32.86 -1.14
N ALA A 692 -3.87 33.98 -0.69
CA ALA A 692 -3.36 34.15 0.67
C ALA A 692 -4.47 34.08 1.72
N THR A 693 -5.68 34.49 1.35
CA THR A 693 -6.88 34.36 2.19
C THR A 693 -7.32 32.91 2.32
N ILE A 694 -7.21 32.12 1.25
CA ILE A 694 -7.63 30.71 1.21
C ILE A 694 -6.60 29.79 1.88
N ALA A 695 -5.30 30.09 1.74
CA ALA A 695 -4.20 29.31 2.29
C ALA A 695 -3.26 30.17 3.16
N PRO A 696 -3.73 30.60 4.36
CA PRO A 696 -3.01 31.55 5.23
C PRO A 696 -1.74 30.99 5.90
N ASN A 697 -1.43 29.72 5.65
CA ASN A 697 -0.27 29.01 6.18
C ASN A 697 0.73 28.56 5.09
N ASP A 698 0.52 28.92 3.83
CA ASP A 698 1.47 28.62 2.75
C ASP A 698 2.47 29.79 2.59
N ALA A 699 3.71 29.57 3.04
CA ALA A 699 4.78 30.57 2.95
C ALA A 699 5.06 31.01 1.50
N THR A 700 4.83 30.14 0.53
CA THR A 700 5.10 30.38 -0.90
C THR A 700 4.15 31.43 -1.47
N ILE A 701 2.88 31.40 -1.06
CA ILE A 701 1.87 32.37 -1.49
C ILE A 701 2.23 33.76 -0.97
N PHE A 702 2.64 33.88 0.29
CA PHE A 702 3.06 35.15 0.87
C PHE A 702 4.36 35.67 0.27
N PHE A 703 5.31 34.78 -0.06
CA PHE A 703 6.51 35.16 -0.81
C PHE A 703 6.16 35.76 -2.16
N GLN A 704 5.28 35.11 -2.92
CA GLN A 704 4.85 35.57 -4.25
C GLN A 704 4.12 36.92 -4.16
N LEU A 705 3.24 37.09 -3.16
CA LEU A 705 2.56 38.36 -2.90
C LEU A 705 3.59 39.46 -2.60
N GLY A 706 4.58 39.15 -1.77
CA GLY A 706 5.69 40.02 -1.43
C GLY A 706 6.50 40.46 -2.65
N LEU A 707 6.86 39.52 -3.52
CA LEU A 707 7.60 39.77 -4.75
C LEU A 707 6.80 40.65 -5.72
N LEU A 708 5.51 40.38 -5.91
CA LEU A 708 4.64 41.18 -6.76
C LEU A 708 4.48 42.61 -6.25
N ARG A 709 4.28 42.80 -4.94
CA ARG A 709 4.21 44.13 -4.30
C ARG A 709 5.54 44.86 -4.34
N PHE A 710 6.66 44.15 -4.19
CA PHE A 710 8.00 44.72 -4.35
C PHE A 710 8.19 45.27 -5.78
N ASN A 711 7.76 44.51 -6.78
CA ASN A 711 7.81 44.92 -8.19
C ASN A 711 6.84 46.07 -8.50
N ASP A 712 5.69 46.15 -7.81
CA ASP A 712 4.76 47.29 -7.86
C ASP A 712 5.25 48.52 -7.06
N LYS A 713 6.42 48.43 -6.43
CA LYS A 713 7.02 49.44 -5.53
C LYS A 713 6.22 49.72 -4.27
N ASP A 714 5.25 48.87 -3.93
CA ASP A 714 4.61 48.85 -2.61
C ASP A 714 5.51 48.11 -1.61
N TYR A 715 6.64 48.73 -1.27
CA TYR A 715 7.63 48.14 -0.36
C TYR A 715 7.04 47.89 1.04
N LYS A 716 6.07 48.71 1.47
CA LYS A 716 5.38 48.51 2.75
C LYS A 716 4.52 47.25 2.73
N GLY A 717 3.67 47.08 1.71
CA GLY A 717 2.90 45.86 1.55
C GLY A 717 3.77 44.63 1.28
N ALA A 718 4.90 44.79 0.60
CA ALA A 718 5.89 43.73 0.39
C ALA A 718 6.48 43.25 1.73
N THR A 719 6.90 44.16 2.62
CA THR A 719 7.41 43.78 3.95
C THR A 719 6.40 42.94 4.74
N GLY A 720 5.13 43.35 4.81
CA GLY A 720 4.11 42.59 5.56
C GLY A 720 3.88 41.17 5.01
N ALA A 721 3.87 41.01 3.69
CA ALA A 721 3.74 39.68 3.07
C ALA A 721 5.01 38.83 3.29
N LEU A 722 6.20 39.39 3.09
CA LEU A 722 7.46 38.67 3.23
C LEU A 722 7.77 38.30 4.69
N GLU A 723 7.41 39.15 5.66
CA GLU A 723 7.46 38.82 7.09
C GLU A 723 6.59 37.60 7.41
N ARG A 724 5.37 37.54 6.84
CA ARG A 724 4.50 36.37 7.01
C ARG A 724 5.12 35.11 6.40
N ALA A 725 5.69 35.20 5.20
CA ALA A 725 6.40 34.09 4.57
C ALA A 725 7.55 33.57 5.44
N VAL A 726 8.39 34.46 5.97
CA VAL A 726 9.51 34.11 6.87
C VAL A 726 9.03 33.58 8.22
N SER A 727 7.89 34.05 8.74
CA SER A 727 7.30 33.51 9.98
C SER A 727 6.79 32.08 9.82
N LEU A 728 6.29 31.74 8.63
CA LEU A 728 5.79 30.41 8.29
C LEU A 728 6.94 29.45 7.93
N ASN A 729 7.99 29.96 7.29
CA ASN A 729 9.22 29.23 7.00
C ASN A 729 10.44 30.11 7.30
N SER A 730 11.03 29.90 8.48
CA SER A 730 12.18 30.67 8.97
C SER A 730 13.46 30.46 8.16
N ASN A 731 13.50 29.43 7.30
CA ASN A 731 14.64 29.12 6.44
C ASN A 731 14.42 29.56 4.98
N TYR A 732 13.31 30.24 4.67
CA TYR A 732 13.00 30.67 3.30
C TYR A 732 13.95 31.80 2.86
N ALA A 733 15.04 31.43 2.19
CA ALA A 733 16.16 32.33 1.94
C ALA A 733 15.78 33.46 0.96
N ASN A 734 15.06 33.15 -0.12
CA ASN A 734 14.57 34.16 -1.05
C ASN A 734 13.55 35.12 -0.39
N ALA A 735 12.68 34.63 0.49
CA ALA A 735 11.77 35.51 1.22
C ALA A 735 12.53 36.50 2.12
N LYS A 736 13.57 36.04 2.83
CA LYS A 736 14.46 36.93 3.61
C LYS A 736 15.21 37.93 2.71
N TYR A 737 15.61 37.50 1.52
CA TYR A 737 16.39 38.34 0.59
C TYR A 737 15.55 39.54 0.15
N PHE A 738 14.35 39.28 -0.37
CA PHE A 738 13.44 40.34 -0.79
C PHE A 738 12.90 41.13 0.42
N LEU A 739 12.80 40.53 1.61
CA LEU A 739 12.43 41.26 2.83
C LEU A 739 13.49 42.29 3.20
N GLY A 740 14.77 41.90 3.15
CA GLY A 740 15.90 42.79 3.38
C GLY A 740 15.96 43.95 2.39
N LEU A 741 15.76 43.68 1.09
CA LEU A 741 15.67 44.74 0.07
C LEU A 741 14.45 45.66 0.29
N SER A 742 13.30 45.10 0.69
CA SER A 742 12.11 45.90 0.98
C SER A 742 12.34 46.83 2.17
N TYR A 743 13.05 46.37 3.21
CA TYR A 743 13.45 47.20 4.35
C TYR A 743 14.41 48.32 3.96
N GLU A 744 15.39 48.03 3.10
CA GLU A 744 16.31 49.06 2.57
C GLU A 744 15.55 50.17 1.83
N LYS A 745 14.61 49.80 0.95
CA LYS A 745 13.78 50.77 0.22
C LYS A 745 12.90 51.62 1.13
N LEU A 746 12.58 51.12 2.33
CA LEU A 746 11.87 51.84 3.39
C LEU A 746 12.81 52.56 4.37
N ARG A 747 14.13 52.56 4.15
CA ARG A 747 15.17 53.16 5.02
C ARG A 747 15.21 52.56 6.44
N LYS A 748 14.84 51.28 6.55
CA LYS A 748 14.93 50.46 7.77
C LYS A 748 16.22 49.64 7.76
N ASP A 749 17.34 50.35 7.82
CA ASP A 749 18.67 49.77 7.56
C ASP A 749 19.07 48.71 8.60
N ALA A 750 18.68 48.88 9.86
CA ALA A 750 18.96 47.91 10.92
C ALA A 750 18.26 46.56 10.66
N GLU A 751 16.99 46.59 10.26
CA GLU A 751 16.20 45.41 9.91
C GLU A 751 16.72 44.75 8.63
N ALA A 752 17.10 45.54 7.62
CA ALA A 752 17.73 45.03 6.40
C ALA A 752 19.04 44.29 6.70
N ILE A 753 19.93 44.91 7.50
CA ILE A 753 21.20 44.30 7.95
C ILE A 753 20.94 43.00 8.71
N LYS A 754 19.90 42.95 9.56
CA LYS A 754 19.54 41.73 10.28
C LYS A 754 19.20 40.58 9.32
N GLN A 755 18.31 40.82 8.35
CA GLN A 755 17.92 39.79 7.38
C GLN A 755 19.11 39.27 6.57
N PHE A 756 19.94 40.17 6.05
CA PHE A 756 21.13 39.78 5.27
C PHE A 756 22.22 39.10 6.11
N THR A 757 22.32 39.42 7.41
CA THR A 757 23.23 38.72 8.34
C THR A 757 22.79 37.27 8.58
N GLU A 758 21.49 37.05 8.81
CA GLU A 758 20.95 35.69 8.95
C GLU A 758 21.13 34.89 7.64
N LEU A 759 20.86 35.50 6.50
CA LEU A 759 21.06 34.92 5.17
C LEU A 759 22.51 34.54 4.88
N GLN A 760 23.47 35.39 5.26
CA GLN A 760 24.89 35.09 5.11
C GLN A 760 25.30 33.90 5.99
N THR A 761 24.69 33.76 7.17
CA THR A 761 24.95 32.64 8.06
C THR A 761 24.51 31.31 7.44
N THR A 762 23.36 31.28 6.76
CA THR A 762 22.86 30.07 6.10
C THR A 762 23.52 29.80 4.74
N ASN A 763 23.97 30.87 4.05
CA ASN A 763 24.55 30.83 2.70
C ASN A 763 25.90 31.56 2.64
N PRO A 764 26.95 31.05 3.33
CA PRO A 764 28.23 31.75 3.48
C PRO A 764 28.98 31.97 2.16
N ASP A 765 28.74 31.12 1.17
CA ASP A 765 29.44 31.15 -0.13
C ASP A 765 28.78 32.11 -1.14
N ASN A 766 27.61 32.67 -0.82
CA ASN A 766 26.91 33.58 -1.73
C ASN A 766 27.54 34.98 -1.69
N LYS A 767 28.31 35.29 -2.73
CA LYS A 767 29.04 36.58 -2.88
C LYS A 767 28.11 37.80 -2.93
N GLU A 768 26.90 37.66 -3.45
CA GLU A 768 25.92 38.75 -3.53
C GLU A 768 25.42 39.15 -2.15
N ILE A 769 25.07 38.17 -1.30
CA ILE A 769 24.64 38.43 0.08
C ILE A 769 25.75 39.15 0.86
N GLY A 770 27.01 38.71 0.69
CA GLY A 770 28.17 39.35 1.31
C GLY A 770 28.39 40.79 0.84
N LEU A 771 28.25 41.07 -0.47
CA LEU A 771 28.35 42.41 -1.04
C LEU A 771 27.25 43.33 -0.50
N ILE A 772 26.00 42.88 -0.53
CA ILE A 772 24.85 43.64 -0.04
C ILE A 772 25.05 44.00 1.43
N LEU A 773 25.44 43.03 2.26
CA LEU A 773 25.65 43.29 3.68
C LEU A 773 26.79 44.29 3.94
N ALA A 774 27.89 44.20 3.18
CA ALA A 774 29.00 45.15 3.30
C ALA A 774 28.58 46.57 2.90
N ASN A 775 27.82 46.70 1.81
CA ASN A 775 27.31 47.99 1.34
C ASN A 775 26.29 48.60 2.31
N LEU A 776 25.34 47.82 2.81
CA LEU A 776 24.35 48.26 3.80
C LEU A 776 25.02 48.74 5.09
N LYS A 777 26.01 48.00 5.61
CA LYS A 777 26.78 48.42 6.80
C LYS A 777 27.61 49.69 6.57
N ALA A 778 28.00 49.94 5.33
CA ALA A 778 28.71 51.15 4.92
C ALA A 778 27.78 52.32 4.55
N GLY A 779 26.45 52.16 4.68
CA GLY A 779 25.45 53.17 4.31
C GLY A 779 25.36 53.44 2.81
N ARG A 780 25.74 52.47 1.98
CA ARG A 780 25.73 52.54 0.51
C ARG A 780 24.58 51.72 -0.07
N ASP A 781 24.23 51.99 -1.33
CA ASP A 781 23.25 51.18 -2.06
C ASP A 781 23.69 49.69 -2.08
N PRO A 782 22.78 48.72 -1.84
CA PRO A 782 23.08 47.29 -1.77
C PRO A 782 23.96 46.77 -2.91
N PHE A 783 23.81 47.31 -4.12
CA PHE A 783 24.48 46.84 -5.32
C PHE A 783 25.63 47.74 -5.78
N THR A 784 26.10 48.65 -4.91
CA THR A 784 27.30 49.46 -5.19
C THR A 784 28.50 48.54 -5.48
N ASN A 785 29.18 48.77 -6.62
CA ASN A 785 30.29 47.93 -7.12
C ASN A 785 29.91 46.47 -7.43
N ALA A 786 28.64 46.18 -7.71
CA ALA A 786 28.22 44.88 -8.22
C ALA A 786 28.89 44.59 -9.57
N ALA A 787 29.64 43.50 -9.64
CA ALA A 787 30.27 43.00 -10.85
C ALA A 787 29.81 41.55 -11.07
N PRO A 788 29.71 41.08 -12.34
CA PRO A 788 29.32 39.72 -12.65
C PRO A 788 30.12 38.70 -11.80
N PRO A 789 29.45 37.75 -11.12
CA PRO A 789 28.08 37.29 -11.37
C PRO A 789 26.96 38.07 -10.66
N VAL A 790 27.27 39.13 -9.90
CA VAL A 790 26.28 39.95 -9.20
C VAL A 790 25.82 41.08 -10.13
N ASP A 791 24.52 41.12 -10.46
CA ASP A 791 23.90 42.14 -11.29
C ASP A 791 23.33 43.27 -10.42
N ALA A 792 23.50 44.52 -10.85
CA ALA A 792 22.95 45.71 -10.19
C ALA A 792 21.41 45.79 -10.24
N THR A 793 20.74 44.97 -11.07
CA THR A 793 19.27 44.90 -11.18
C THR A 793 18.72 43.49 -10.94
N PRO A 794 18.79 42.94 -9.71
CA PRO A 794 18.35 41.59 -9.41
C PRO A 794 16.87 41.33 -9.69
N GLU A 795 16.02 42.35 -9.59
CA GLU A 795 14.59 42.27 -9.86
C GLU A 795 14.24 41.93 -11.32
N LYS A 796 15.18 42.06 -12.25
CA LYS A 796 14.98 41.72 -13.68
C LYS A 796 15.55 40.36 -14.09
N ARG A 797 16.10 39.60 -13.14
CA ARG A 797 16.71 38.30 -13.42
C ARG A 797 15.64 37.25 -13.73
N SER A 798 15.97 36.34 -14.64
CA SER A 798 15.14 35.16 -14.95
C SER A 798 15.21 34.08 -13.87
N LYS A 799 16.14 34.18 -12.92
CA LYS A 799 16.32 33.26 -11.79
C LYS A 799 16.38 34.03 -10.48
N LEU A 800 15.92 33.37 -9.42
CA LEU A 800 15.96 33.92 -8.07
C LEU A 800 17.41 34.12 -7.58
N PRO A 801 17.68 35.10 -6.71
CA PRO A 801 19.04 35.48 -6.29
C PRO A 801 19.71 34.47 -5.36
N VAL A 802 18.92 33.64 -4.68
CA VAL A 802 19.40 32.63 -3.77
C VAL A 802 18.92 31.26 -4.26
N GLU A 803 19.85 30.35 -4.53
CA GLU A 803 19.50 28.95 -4.67
C GLU A 803 19.06 28.43 -3.31
N GLU A 804 17.77 28.11 -3.18
CA GLU A 804 17.30 27.35 -2.02
C GLU A 804 18.03 26.01 -2.07
N LYS A 805 18.81 25.69 -1.04
CA LYS A 805 19.26 24.30 -0.87
C LYS A 805 17.97 23.51 -0.76
N GLU A 806 17.69 22.65 -1.74
CA GLU A 806 16.62 21.68 -1.59
C GLU A 806 16.87 21.00 -0.25
N THR A 807 15.99 21.23 0.72
CA THR A 807 15.80 20.23 1.77
C THR A 807 15.59 18.97 0.98
N LYS A 808 16.57 18.06 0.98
CA LYS A 808 16.47 16.75 0.32
C LYS A 808 15.04 16.34 0.53
N LYS A 809 14.20 16.39 -0.52
CA LYS A 809 12.86 15.85 -0.41
C LYS A 809 13.15 14.45 0.09
N ALA A 810 12.60 14.11 1.26
CA ALA A 810 12.59 12.73 1.69
C ALA A 810 12.22 11.93 0.44
N PRO A 811 12.98 10.88 0.09
CA PRO A 811 12.68 10.10 -1.11
C PRO A 811 11.18 9.89 -1.10
N VAL A 812 10.52 10.28 -2.20
CA VAL A 812 9.09 10.04 -2.36
C VAL A 812 8.94 8.57 -2.07
N ALA A 813 8.46 8.26 -0.87
CA ALA A 813 8.15 6.91 -0.48
C ALA A 813 7.03 6.57 -1.45
N GLU A 814 7.32 5.68 -2.39
CA GLU A 814 6.30 5.00 -3.16
C GLU A 814 5.30 4.44 -2.13
N GLU A 815 4.12 5.05 -2.04
CA GLU A 815 2.97 4.48 -1.31
C GLU A 815 2.52 3.17 -1.96
#